data_AF-A0A662UNG4-F1
#
_entry.id   AF-A0A662UNG4-F1
#
_cell.length_a   1.000
_cell.length_b   1.000
_cell.length_c   1.000
_cell.angle_alpha   90.00
_cell.angle_beta   90.00
_cell.angle_gamma   90.00
#
_symmetry.space_group_name_H-M   'P 1'
#
loop_
_entity.id
_entity.type
_entity.pdbx_description
1 polymer ?
#
loop_
_entity_poly.entity_id
_entity_poly.type
_entity_poly.pdbx_seq_one_letter_code
_entity_poly.pdbx_strand_id
1 'polypeptide(L)'
;SKGNVFKFGIAVQMVWPLYGESLIQYTVPVILADSNDDGYYDTVYADISTIYYYLIDALNALGLTNVAPDPAWLDYSFADEPAAYYGSEVLARDFTGDGVNDISIGTLAGYVYDWLGVFTASEYGGWDIAWETYAEILPGLDPYGNYVSIAYDWYGHGTSCAGVIASRGRISYDLGYGTYKLKGIAPEAQLGSAPGYLINAITAEFFFAGFDPVGTPWNWSYTGNHKADVISNSWGSSYIAISGFASGADPMSLLENYITATSGTVIVHAMGNGGPGYGTATMPGAADLVISIGASTLFEYRSLYGYLPGPGGEVVSWSDRGPTNLGTSKPDVVNIGSFAWAPAPWHFGYGDGSWAYDLFSGTSEATPMTSGSVALLIEAYRSKYNESPSPGFVKTLLKSAARDLGYDPYVQGSGHVDVYTAVKALFEENVPRVYSYTVYDSVSSMLSDEELGYPLQPVEDTQLYTGPVLPGSTGTYTLFIDGTGEYTLEAFTFRATRESLLPYLDLEKAVALTPEGPVPLSDLVVEASGDTLVLSLEYPAINHILIPVSEDAYMGEEYVQFVVSYPYELFDPEGRSGIYRSPLYEGPWLYIGTEIHYWFDLDRDGQPEMNETARMNYDIRYANNLHVQLGKPSEKVEAVIERVSEYLGDLPEGVENALVFDIRILHNTYYYIQGSVEVPLKLELVKAERTTWDWVTVPETATGGSVEVTVTVPSNAKPGVYEGYIAVKGGAKEVLVPVSIPVKALLSEEERAIVLEGEAENVLYENYYVEGQFDWSWRYESGDWRVFPLEVQDESVVGFILTVSWKENNTNIDVAVAGKGSPYFLAGEPDKEYYGAIVAAKLTEYLYGSGWATHYDRPGLTSATIYVPVDYTGLYWIIVRNTLIGAKEHYPEPFKIVVVPVRVSERELTISVNGGSGRGELTIYGTYALSYADLTTVVVKGDAVATIPEELGFSNHHTVSIEVYATTDSELYLGIALEGYVQYTIGLTIAGTRIHFDYPAVIWIPITVEVG
;
A
#
# COMPACT_ATOMS: atom_id res chain seq x y z
N SER A 1 -8.36 -4.90 50.58
CA SER A 1 -8.64 -6.29 50.19
C SER A 1 -9.25 -7.02 51.34
N LYS A 2 -10.50 -7.41 51.13
CA LYS A 2 -11.39 -7.93 52.14
C LYS A 2 -10.79 -9.18 52.77
N GLY A 3 -10.53 -9.11 54.07
CA GLY A 3 -9.95 -10.21 54.84
C GLY A 3 -8.50 -10.57 54.47
N ASN A 4 -7.73 -9.64 53.88
CA ASN A 4 -6.36 -9.87 53.40
C ASN A 4 -6.25 -10.97 52.34
N VAL A 5 -7.29 -11.16 51.52
CA VAL A 5 -7.28 -12.14 50.42
C VAL A 5 -6.85 -11.43 49.14
N PHE A 6 -5.76 -11.90 48.54
CA PHE A 6 -5.28 -11.45 47.23
C PHE A 6 -5.34 -12.60 46.24
N LYS A 7 -5.53 -12.29 44.96
CA LYS A 7 -5.36 -13.27 43.88
C LYS A 7 -3.97 -13.10 43.34
N PHE A 8 -3.25 -14.20 43.18
CA PHE A 8 -1.89 -14.19 42.63
C PHE A 8 -1.93 -14.74 41.21
N GLY A 9 -1.20 -14.11 40.32
CA GLY A 9 -1.03 -14.52 38.93
C GLY A 9 0.37 -14.24 38.44
N ILE A 10 0.62 -14.66 37.19
CA ILE A 10 1.88 -14.39 36.49
C ILE A 10 1.51 -13.83 35.12
N ALA A 11 1.95 -12.61 34.84
CA ALA A 11 1.89 -12.05 33.49
C ALA A 11 3.08 -12.58 32.67
N VAL A 12 2.84 -12.95 31.42
CA VAL A 12 3.88 -13.42 30.49
C VAL A 12 4.16 -12.30 29.49
N GLN A 13 5.43 -11.93 29.35
CA GLN A 13 5.84 -10.85 28.46
C GLN A 13 7.05 -11.23 27.60
N MET A 14 7.16 -10.51 26.49
CA MET A 14 8.30 -10.62 25.58
C MET A 14 8.66 -9.25 25.01
N VAL A 15 9.95 -8.98 24.80
CA VAL A 15 10.44 -7.74 24.19
C VAL A 15 11.59 -8.01 23.24
N TRP A 16 11.73 -7.18 22.21
CA TRP A 16 12.87 -7.16 21.29
C TRP A 16 13.76 -5.96 21.56
N PRO A 17 14.78 -6.07 22.43
CA PRO A 17 15.66 -4.92 22.73
C PRO A 17 16.55 -4.55 21.52
N LEU A 18 16.83 -5.50 20.64
CA LEU A 18 17.37 -5.24 19.30
C LEU A 18 16.43 -5.85 18.27
N TYR A 19 15.93 -5.02 17.36
CA TYR A 19 15.02 -5.45 16.29
C TYR A 19 15.55 -6.68 15.55
N GLY A 20 14.79 -7.78 15.57
CA GLY A 20 15.09 -8.99 14.80
C GLY A 20 16.29 -9.81 15.27
N GLU A 21 17.09 -9.31 16.22
CA GLU A 21 18.35 -9.95 16.63
C GLU A 21 18.28 -10.60 18.03
N SER A 22 17.40 -10.14 18.90
CA SER A 22 17.32 -10.64 20.29
C SER A 22 15.90 -10.63 20.84
N LEU A 23 15.54 -11.69 21.57
CA LEU A 23 14.24 -11.84 22.21
C LEU A 23 14.43 -12.11 23.71
N ILE A 24 13.84 -11.28 24.56
CA ILE A 24 13.78 -11.52 26.00
C ILE A 24 12.35 -11.90 26.35
N GLN A 25 12.17 -13.09 26.91
CA GLN A 25 10.90 -13.54 27.48
C GLN A 25 11.02 -13.56 29.00
N TYR A 26 10.04 -12.98 29.68
CA TYR A 26 10.03 -12.92 31.14
C TYR A 26 8.60 -12.99 31.66
N THR A 27 8.52 -13.30 32.95
CA THR A 27 7.26 -13.40 33.68
C THR A 27 7.24 -12.43 34.82
N VAL A 28 6.16 -11.70 34.98
CA VAL A 28 5.99 -10.71 36.05
C VAL A 28 4.98 -11.24 37.06
N PRO A 29 5.37 -11.46 38.33
CA PRO A 29 4.42 -11.75 39.40
C PRO A 29 3.41 -10.59 39.53
N VAL A 30 2.11 -10.92 39.61
CA VAL A 30 1.05 -9.94 39.82
C VAL A 30 0.11 -10.36 40.94
N ILE A 31 -0.42 -9.37 41.66
CA ILE A 31 -1.51 -9.58 42.61
C ILE A 31 -2.71 -8.70 42.27
N LEU A 32 -3.92 -9.26 42.41
CA LEU A 32 -5.16 -8.51 42.34
C LEU A 32 -5.73 -8.31 43.74
N ALA A 33 -6.21 -7.10 44.00
CA ALA A 33 -6.80 -6.68 45.25
C ALA A 33 -8.21 -6.11 45.04
N ASP A 34 -9.09 -6.39 45.99
CA ASP A 34 -10.35 -5.67 46.21
C ASP A 34 -10.03 -4.46 47.09
N SER A 35 -9.69 -3.30 46.52
CA SER A 35 -9.13 -2.19 47.30
C SER A 35 -10.16 -1.51 48.21
N ASN A 36 -11.44 -1.61 47.86
CA ASN A 36 -12.55 -0.91 48.50
C ASN A 36 -13.43 -1.83 49.40
N ASP A 37 -13.14 -3.13 49.42
CA ASP A 37 -13.81 -4.21 50.16
C ASP A 37 -15.28 -4.47 49.74
N ASP A 38 -15.67 -4.11 48.51
CA ASP A 38 -17.01 -4.33 47.95
C ASP A 38 -17.26 -5.75 47.45
N GLY A 39 -16.21 -6.57 47.37
CA GLY A 39 -16.24 -7.95 46.90
C GLY A 39 -15.79 -8.16 45.46
N TYR A 40 -15.35 -7.10 44.77
CA TYR A 40 -14.81 -7.15 43.42
C TYR A 40 -13.34 -6.71 43.37
N TYR A 41 -12.55 -7.37 42.54
CA TYR A 41 -11.14 -7.03 42.34
C TYR A 41 -11.05 -5.84 41.38
N ASP A 42 -10.41 -4.76 41.84
CA ASP A 42 -10.37 -3.47 41.12
C ASP A 42 -8.95 -2.90 40.98
N THR A 43 -7.95 -3.51 41.64
CA THR A 43 -6.59 -3.01 41.70
C THR A 43 -5.57 -4.11 41.44
N VAL A 44 -4.53 -3.78 40.68
CA VAL A 44 -3.44 -4.68 40.30
C VAL A 44 -2.11 -4.12 40.80
N TYR A 45 -1.26 -4.98 41.34
CA TYR A 45 0.15 -4.67 41.63
C TYR A 45 1.03 -5.67 40.90
N ALA A 46 2.14 -5.20 40.35
CA ALA A 46 3.14 -6.03 39.70
C ALA A 46 4.50 -5.82 40.36
N ASP A 47 5.25 -6.90 40.56
CA ASP A 47 6.61 -6.87 41.12
C ASP A 47 7.57 -6.39 40.02
N ILE A 48 7.70 -5.07 39.88
CA ILE A 48 8.46 -4.40 38.83
C ILE A 48 9.92 -4.26 39.24
N SER A 49 10.22 -4.04 40.53
CA SER A 49 11.58 -3.96 41.09
C SER A 49 12.38 -5.22 40.76
N THR A 50 11.82 -6.40 41.06
CA THR A 50 12.50 -7.68 40.84
C THR A 50 12.75 -7.91 39.35
N ILE A 51 11.79 -7.55 38.50
CA ILE A 51 11.91 -7.72 37.05
C ILE A 51 12.91 -6.75 36.45
N TYR A 52 12.93 -5.50 36.92
CA TYR A 52 13.89 -4.51 36.48
C TYR A 52 15.33 -4.93 36.81
N TYR A 53 15.57 -5.48 38.00
CA TYR A 53 16.86 -6.07 38.36
C TYR A 53 17.31 -7.12 37.32
N TYR A 54 16.47 -8.11 37.05
CA TYR A 54 16.82 -9.20 36.13
C TYR A 54 17.01 -8.72 34.69
N LEU A 55 16.22 -7.74 34.27
CA LEU A 55 16.33 -7.21 32.93
C LEU A 55 17.63 -6.41 32.75
N ILE A 56 18.00 -5.53 33.69
CA ILE A 56 19.27 -4.81 33.63
C ILE A 56 20.44 -5.78 33.64
N ASP A 57 20.39 -6.84 34.46
CA ASP A 57 21.39 -7.91 34.47
C ASP A 57 21.51 -8.59 33.09
N ALA A 58 20.37 -8.90 32.45
CA ALA A 58 20.32 -9.49 31.12
C ALA A 58 20.85 -8.53 30.03
N LEU A 59 20.43 -7.27 30.02
CA LEU A 59 20.90 -6.25 29.07
C LEU A 59 22.40 -5.99 29.23
N ASN A 60 22.91 -6.00 30.46
CA ASN A 60 24.34 -5.87 30.75
C ASN A 60 25.12 -7.08 30.22
N ALA A 61 24.60 -8.30 30.43
CA ALA A 61 25.19 -9.52 29.90
C ALA A 61 25.21 -9.56 28.36
N LEU A 62 24.26 -8.88 27.70
CA LEU A 62 24.21 -8.69 26.25
C LEU A 62 25.09 -7.53 25.76
N GLY A 63 25.67 -6.72 26.65
CA GLY A 63 26.48 -5.55 26.30
C GLY A 63 25.68 -4.35 25.80
N LEU A 64 24.35 -4.34 26.01
CA LEU A 64 23.45 -3.26 25.58
C LEU A 64 23.42 -2.09 26.56
N THR A 65 23.80 -2.33 27.80
CA THR A 65 23.90 -1.29 28.83
C THR A 65 25.11 -1.52 29.70
N ASN A 66 25.66 -0.42 30.24
CA ASN A 66 26.72 -0.46 31.24
C ASN A 66 26.18 -0.21 32.67
N VAL A 67 24.87 -0.07 32.81
CA VAL A 67 24.21 0.07 34.11
C VAL A 67 24.30 -1.27 34.86
N ALA A 68 24.71 -1.22 36.13
CA ALA A 68 24.70 -2.38 37.01
C ALA A 68 23.37 -2.42 37.78
N PRO A 69 22.72 -3.60 37.91
CA PRO A 69 21.45 -3.69 38.63
C PRO A 69 21.66 -3.44 40.12
N ASP A 70 20.84 -2.60 40.75
CA ASP A 70 20.91 -2.38 42.21
C ASP A 70 20.38 -3.61 42.94
N PRO A 71 21.17 -4.28 43.80
CA PRO A 71 20.72 -5.44 44.57
C PRO A 71 19.48 -5.19 45.44
N ALA A 72 19.18 -3.92 45.76
CA ALA A 72 17.97 -3.55 46.50
C ALA A 72 16.68 -3.81 45.72
N TRP A 73 16.73 -3.84 44.39
CA TRP A 73 15.56 -4.13 43.55
C TRP A 73 15.21 -5.62 43.50
N LEU A 74 16.11 -6.52 43.93
CA LEU A 74 15.83 -7.95 44.02
C LEU A 74 15.16 -8.31 45.36
N ASP A 75 13.93 -7.86 45.57
CA ASP A 75 13.25 -7.95 46.87
C ASP A 75 12.09 -8.95 46.93
N TYR A 76 11.58 -9.42 45.77
CA TYR A 76 10.42 -10.31 45.64
C TYR A 76 9.19 -9.79 46.40
N SER A 77 8.94 -8.48 46.32
CA SER A 77 7.97 -7.75 47.12
C SER A 77 7.01 -6.92 46.24
N PHE A 78 5.77 -6.75 46.72
CA PHE A 78 4.78 -5.83 46.12
C PHE A 78 4.60 -4.55 46.94
N ALA A 79 5.32 -4.41 48.06
CA ALA A 79 5.01 -3.41 49.09
C ALA A 79 5.31 -1.96 48.65
N ASP A 80 6.25 -1.79 47.74
CA ASP A 80 6.72 -0.53 47.17
C ASP A 80 6.27 -0.33 45.71
N GLU A 81 5.42 -1.24 45.21
CA GLU A 81 4.97 -1.21 43.84
C GLU A 81 3.75 -0.30 43.65
N PRO A 82 3.69 0.45 42.54
CA PRO A 82 2.56 1.30 42.25
C PRO A 82 1.31 0.46 42.00
N ALA A 83 0.18 0.92 42.54
CA ALA A 83 -1.12 0.35 42.26
C ALA A 83 -1.61 0.79 40.87
N ALA A 84 -2.07 -0.15 40.05
CA ALA A 84 -2.79 0.14 38.81
C ALA A 84 -4.28 -0.16 38.96
N TYR A 85 -5.12 0.76 38.47
CA TYR A 85 -6.58 0.68 38.45
C TYR A 85 -7.12 1.59 37.34
N TYR A 86 -8.39 1.44 36.95
CA TYR A 86 -8.98 2.35 35.95
C TYR A 86 -9.00 3.80 36.45
N GLY A 87 -8.39 4.72 35.71
CA GLY A 87 -8.00 6.08 36.09
C GLY A 87 -6.51 6.25 36.42
N SER A 88 -5.77 5.15 36.59
CA SER A 88 -4.31 5.08 36.79
C SER A 88 -3.80 3.73 36.29
N GLU A 89 -3.89 3.50 34.98
CA GLU A 89 -3.79 2.17 34.36
C GLU A 89 -2.36 1.69 34.11
N VAL A 90 -1.37 2.59 34.15
CA VAL A 90 0.00 2.30 33.73
C VAL A 90 0.77 1.57 34.83
N LEU A 91 1.31 0.40 34.50
CA LEU A 91 2.18 -0.40 35.35
C LEU A 91 3.64 -0.09 34.98
N ALA A 92 4.21 0.96 35.58
CA ALA A 92 5.54 1.46 35.26
C ALA A 92 6.21 2.10 36.48
N ARG A 93 7.54 2.26 36.44
CA ARG A 93 8.29 2.82 37.56
C ARG A 93 9.53 3.60 37.09
N ASP A 94 9.79 4.71 37.76
CA ASP A 94 10.98 5.55 37.66
C ASP A 94 11.95 5.16 38.79
N PHE A 95 13.05 4.50 38.43
CA PHE A 95 14.10 4.04 39.33
C PHE A 95 15.25 5.05 39.45
N THR A 96 15.47 5.89 38.43
CA THR A 96 16.53 6.91 38.42
C THR A 96 16.12 8.21 39.12
N GLY A 97 14.81 8.44 39.30
CA GLY A 97 14.22 9.63 39.89
C GLY A 97 14.25 10.85 38.98
N ASP A 98 14.36 10.66 37.68
CA ASP A 98 14.46 11.73 36.68
C ASP A 98 13.08 12.23 36.18
N GLY A 99 12.00 11.58 36.62
CA GLY A 99 10.62 11.86 36.23
C GLY A 99 10.16 11.10 34.98
N VAL A 100 10.96 10.17 34.47
CA VAL A 100 10.66 9.26 33.36
C VAL A 100 10.62 7.83 33.89
N ASN A 101 9.63 7.06 33.46
CA ASN A 101 9.60 5.65 33.85
C ASN A 101 10.70 4.89 33.09
N ASP A 102 11.60 4.24 33.81
CA ASP A 102 12.67 3.42 33.25
C ASP A 102 12.18 2.08 32.70
N ILE A 103 11.07 1.58 33.26
CA ILE A 103 10.41 0.35 32.83
C ILE A 103 8.90 0.49 32.90
N SER A 104 8.22 -0.10 31.92
CA SER A 104 6.78 -0.30 31.91
C SER A 104 6.47 -1.72 31.48
N ILE A 105 5.65 -2.42 32.24
CA ILE A 105 5.12 -3.72 31.80
C ILE A 105 3.83 -3.53 30.99
N GLY A 106 3.39 -2.29 30.74
CA GLY A 106 2.21 -1.97 29.95
C GLY A 106 1.13 -1.24 30.74
N THR A 107 -0.08 -1.27 30.21
CA THR A 107 -1.27 -0.64 30.78
C THR A 107 -2.35 -1.69 31.01
N LEU A 108 -3.18 -1.51 32.04
CA LEU A 108 -4.40 -2.30 32.17
C LEU A 108 -5.25 -2.12 30.90
N ALA A 109 -5.64 -3.22 30.28
CA ALA A 109 -6.54 -3.18 29.14
C ALA A 109 -7.94 -2.74 29.60
N GLY A 110 -8.60 -1.90 28.82
CA GLY A 110 -10.02 -1.61 29.04
C GLY A 110 -10.88 -2.84 28.75
N TYR A 111 -10.63 -3.45 27.59
CA TYR A 111 -11.30 -4.64 27.09
C TYR A 111 -10.30 -5.60 26.45
N VAL A 112 -10.64 -6.88 26.38
CA VAL A 112 -9.91 -7.90 25.63
C VAL A 112 -10.86 -8.63 24.70
N TYR A 113 -10.45 -8.80 23.45
CA TYR A 113 -11.14 -9.63 22.49
C TYR A 113 -10.59 -11.05 22.56
N ASP A 114 -11.32 -11.97 23.19
CA ASP A 114 -10.91 -13.35 23.42
C ASP A 114 -11.22 -14.25 22.21
N TRP A 115 -10.63 -13.94 21.06
CA TRP A 115 -10.94 -14.62 19.79
C TRP A 115 -10.48 -16.08 19.73
N LEU A 116 -9.52 -16.47 20.56
CA LEU A 116 -9.04 -17.84 20.71
C LEU A 116 -9.83 -18.63 21.78
N GLY A 117 -10.71 -17.97 22.54
CA GLY A 117 -11.41 -18.56 23.68
C GLY A 117 -10.48 -18.94 24.83
N VAL A 118 -9.38 -18.19 25.03
CA VAL A 118 -8.39 -18.42 26.10
C VAL A 118 -9.02 -18.36 27.48
N PHE A 119 -10.00 -17.47 27.67
CA PHE A 119 -10.68 -17.26 28.93
C PHE A 119 -12.05 -17.92 28.98
N THR A 120 -12.73 -18.06 27.83
CA THR A 120 -14.15 -18.44 27.77
C THR A 120 -14.41 -19.87 27.29
N ALA A 121 -13.50 -20.46 26.50
CA ALA A 121 -13.74 -21.77 25.87
C ALA A 121 -13.14 -22.94 26.66
N SER A 122 -13.73 -24.13 26.49
CA SER A 122 -13.20 -25.38 27.05
C SER A 122 -12.03 -25.96 26.24
N GLU A 123 -11.91 -25.57 24.97
CA GLU A 123 -10.80 -25.90 24.06
C GLU A 123 -10.43 -24.63 23.27
N TYR A 124 -9.13 -24.36 23.11
CA TYR A 124 -8.66 -23.17 22.39
C TYR A 124 -8.78 -23.35 20.88
N GLY A 125 -9.22 -22.30 20.18
CA GLY A 125 -9.34 -22.31 18.72
C GLY A 125 -8.04 -22.03 17.98
N GLY A 126 -8.07 -22.27 16.67
CA GLY A 126 -7.06 -21.79 15.72
C GLY A 126 -7.57 -20.59 14.90
N TRP A 127 -6.73 -20.07 14.01
CA TRP A 127 -7.09 -19.00 13.07
C TRP A 127 -8.30 -19.34 12.19
N ASP A 128 -8.54 -20.63 11.94
CA ASP A 128 -9.61 -21.19 11.12
C ASP A 128 -11.00 -21.11 11.76
N ILE A 129 -11.09 -21.00 13.10
CA ILE A 129 -12.37 -20.89 13.82
C ILE A 129 -12.53 -19.59 14.62
N ALA A 130 -11.55 -18.67 14.50
CA ALA A 130 -11.51 -17.37 15.16
C ALA A 130 -12.77 -16.52 14.92
N TRP A 131 -13.47 -16.78 13.82
CA TRP A 131 -14.63 -16.02 13.36
C TRP A 131 -15.98 -16.63 13.75
N GLU A 132 -16.02 -17.86 14.26
CA GLU A 132 -17.27 -18.64 14.25
C GLU A 132 -17.77 -19.09 15.64
N THR A 133 -16.88 -19.32 16.62
CA THR A 133 -17.26 -20.26 17.69
C THR A 133 -17.19 -19.74 19.13
N TYR A 134 -16.25 -18.86 19.50
CA TYR A 134 -15.97 -18.56 20.94
C TYR A 134 -15.65 -17.09 21.27
N ALA A 135 -15.65 -16.20 20.28
CA ALA A 135 -15.10 -14.87 20.47
C ALA A 135 -16.00 -13.98 21.35
N GLU A 136 -15.47 -13.53 22.49
CA GLU A 136 -16.15 -12.62 23.41
C GLU A 136 -15.30 -11.37 23.68
N ILE A 137 -15.95 -10.22 23.88
CA ILE A 137 -15.30 -9.02 24.40
C ILE A 137 -15.49 -8.99 25.91
N LEU A 138 -14.38 -9.10 26.64
CA LEU A 138 -14.35 -9.17 28.09
C LEU A 138 -13.74 -7.89 28.68
N PRO A 139 -14.04 -7.54 29.95
CA PRO A 139 -13.29 -6.49 30.64
C PRO A 139 -11.82 -6.89 30.74
N GLY A 140 -10.88 -5.94 30.62
CA GLY A 140 -9.46 -6.29 30.76
C GLY A 140 -9.05 -6.68 32.18
N LEU A 141 -9.80 -6.25 33.19
CA LEU A 141 -9.69 -6.73 34.57
C LEU A 141 -10.97 -7.48 34.96
N ASP A 142 -10.85 -8.77 35.25
CA ASP A 142 -11.99 -9.57 35.71
C ASP A 142 -12.41 -9.15 37.13
N PRO A 143 -13.67 -8.74 37.37
CA PRO A 143 -14.11 -8.31 38.69
C PRO A 143 -14.07 -9.43 39.74
N TYR A 144 -13.96 -10.70 39.35
CA TYR A 144 -13.79 -11.83 40.27
C TYR A 144 -12.32 -12.24 40.48
N GLY A 145 -11.38 -11.53 39.85
CA GLY A 145 -9.94 -11.71 39.99
C GLY A 145 -9.42 -13.02 39.38
N ASN A 146 -10.06 -13.53 38.32
CA ASN A 146 -9.60 -14.72 37.60
C ASN A 146 -8.50 -14.40 36.58
N TYR A 147 -8.51 -13.21 35.99
CA TYR A 147 -7.48 -12.75 35.04
C TYR A 147 -7.32 -11.23 35.07
N VAL A 148 -6.18 -10.79 34.53
CA VAL A 148 -5.91 -9.40 34.14
C VAL A 148 -5.20 -9.43 32.80
N SER A 149 -5.62 -8.57 31.88
CA SER A 149 -5.00 -8.32 30.60
C SER A 149 -4.18 -7.03 30.68
N ILE A 150 -2.89 -7.13 30.34
CA ILE A 150 -1.97 -6.01 30.30
C ILE A 150 -1.61 -5.78 28.83
N ALA A 151 -2.00 -4.62 28.30
CA ALA A 151 -1.68 -4.19 26.95
C ALA A 151 -0.29 -3.53 26.93
N TYR A 152 0.59 -4.01 26.06
CA TYR A 152 1.93 -3.46 25.89
C TYR A 152 2.40 -3.64 24.45
N ASP A 153 3.38 -2.83 24.06
CA ASP A 153 4.00 -2.87 22.74
C ASP A 153 5.38 -3.52 22.85
N TRP A 154 5.47 -4.74 22.34
CA TRP A 154 6.66 -5.58 22.39
C TRP A 154 7.61 -5.36 21.20
N TYR A 155 7.17 -4.62 20.18
CA TYR A 155 7.91 -4.38 18.93
C TYR A 155 8.27 -2.89 18.74
N GLY A 156 7.38 -1.97 19.10
CA GLY A 156 7.63 -0.53 19.18
C GLY A 156 6.93 0.35 18.16
N HIS A 157 6.48 -0.24 17.06
CA HIS A 157 5.80 0.46 15.98
C HIS A 157 4.55 1.23 16.45
N GLY A 158 3.70 0.61 17.28
CA GLY A 158 2.48 1.23 17.78
C GLY A 158 2.74 2.37 18.76
N THR A 159 3.80 2.27 19.57
CA THR A 159 4.24 3.32 20.51
C THR A 159 4.72 4.56 19.77
N SER A 160 5.53 4.38 18.72
CA SER A 160 5.96 5.49 17.85
C SER A 160 4.77 6.17 17.19
N CYS A 161 3.81 5.39 16.65
CA CYS A 161 2.59 5.95 16.08
C CYS A 161 1.79 6.79 17.09
N ALA A 162 1.54 6.24 18.28
CA ALA A 162 0.85 6.94 19.37
C ALA A 162 1.59 8.22 19.82
N GLY A 163 2.92 8.15 19.90
CA GLY A 163 3.79 9.27 20.26
C GLY A 163 3.70 10.42 19.26
N VAL A 164 3.74 10.10 17.97
CA VAL A 164 3.59 11.08 16.88
C VAL A 164 2.23 11.79 16.93
N ILE A 165 1.15 11.08 17.29
CA ILE A 165 -0.18 11.69 17.44
C ILE A 165 -0.23 12.61 18.66
N ALA A 166 0.03 12.08 19.86
CA ALA A 166 -0.37 12.75 21.11
C ALA A 166 0.70 12.77 22.22
N SER A 167 1.99 12.62 21.88
CA SER A 167 3.04 12.83 22.87
C SER A 167 2.93 14.21 23.52
N ARG A 168 2.96 14.22 24.85
CA ARG A 168 2.83 15.44 25.65
C ARG A 168 4.10 16.30 25.65
N GLY A 169 5.23 15.78 25.15
CA GLY A 169 6.51 16.50 25.12
C GLY A 169 7.00 16.97 26.50
N ARG A 170 6.75 16.15 27.55
CA ARG A 170 7.12 16.51 28.94
C ARG A 170 8.63 16.46 29.17
N ILE A 171 9.31 15.56 28.48
CA ILE A 171 10.75 15.30 28.59
C ILE A 171 11.48 15.85 27.37
N SER A 172 12.78 16.10 27.53
CA SER A 172 13.64 16.55 26.45
C SER A 172 14.67 15.47 26.15
N TYR A 173 14.88 15.19 24.87
CA TYR A 173 15.79 14.18 24.36
C TYR A 173 17.01 14.86 23.75
N ASP A 174 18.20 14.31 23.98
CA ASP A 174 19.41 14.71 23.26
C ASP A 174 19.51 13.89 21.97
N LEU A 175 19.26 14.52 20.83
CA LEU A 175 19.28 13.86 19.53
C LEU A 175 20.68 13.87 18.89
N GLY A 176 21.72 14.28 19.64
CA GLY A 176 23.12 14.35 19.19
C GLY A 176 23.49 15.62 18.44
N TYR A 177 22.52 16.31 17.85
CA TYR A 177 22.67 17.64 17.22
C TYR A 177 21.85 18.73 17.93
N GLY A 178 21.26 18.41 19.09
CA GLY A 178 20.50 19.35 19.90
C GLY A 178 19.54 18.65 20.86
N THR A 179 18.97 19.42 21.78
CA THR A 179 18.01 18.93 22.78
C THR A 179 16.59 19.34 22.41
N TYR A 180 15.69 18.37 22.24
CA TYR A 180 14.34 18.60 21.70
C TYR A 180 13.26 17.91 22.53
N LYS A 181 12.06 18.50 22.52
CA LYS A 181 10.86 17.87 23.06
C LYS A 181 10.09 17.25 21.89
N LEU A 182 9.99 15.93 21.86
CA LEU A 182 9.22 15.20 20.86
C LEU A 182 7.72 15.30 21.19
N LYS A 183 7.11 16.43 20.84
CA LYS A 183 5.68 16.71 21.04
C LYS A 183 4.89 16.13 19.87
N GLY A 184 3.80 15.43 20.14
CA GLY A 184 2.90 14.94 19.09
C GLY A 184 2.19 16.09 18.36
N ILE A 185 1.51 15.77 17.26
CA ILE A 185 0.77 16.77 16.47
C ILE A 185 -0.47 17.28 17.21
N ALA A 186 -1.20 16.40 17.90
CA ALA A 186 -2.33 16.71 18.77
C ALA A 186 -2.07 16.27 20.22
N PRO A 187 -1.18 16.97 20.95
CA PRO A 187 -0.70 16.56 22.27
C PRO A 187 -1.81 16.40 23.26
N GLU A 188 -2.89 17.17 23.17
CA GLU A 188 -3.98 17.11 24.14
C GLU A 188 -5.01 16.02 23.87
N ALA A 189 -4.94 15.35 22.71
CA ALA A 189 -5.83 14.26 22.36
C ALA A 189 -5.70 13.07 23.33
N GLN A 190 -6.83 12.43 23.62
CA GLN A 190 -6.86 11.15 24.33
C GLN A 190 -6.62 10.03 23.33
N LEU A 191 -5.93 8.98 23.76
CA LEU A 191 -5.64 7.81 22.92
C LEU A 191 -6.39 6.59 23.44
N GLY A 192 -7.09 5.90 22.54
CA GLY A 192 -7.41 4.49 22.68
C GLY A 192 -6.43 3.69 21.83
N SER A 193 -5.97 2.54 22.33
CA SER A 193 -5.09 1.65 21.59
C SER A 193 -5.64 0.23 21.57
N ALA A 194 -5.46 -0.45 20.45
CA ALA A 194 -5.74 -1.86 20.29
C ALA A 194 -4.49 -2.55 19.72
N PRO A 195 -3.67 -3.20 20.55
CA PRO A 195 -2.55 -3.99 20.08
C PRO A 195 -3.07 -5.27 19.42
N GLY A 196 -2.65 -5.56 18.19
CA GLY A 196 -3.03 -6.84 17.60
C GLY A 196 -2.64 -7.07 16.15
N TYR A 197 -2.66 -8.34 15.78
CA TYR A 197 -2.64 -8.81 14.41
C TYR A 197 -4.05 -8.69 13.78
N LEU A 198 -4.14 -8.81 12.45
CA LEU A 198 -5.30 -8.53 11.59
C LEU A 198 -6.69 -8.65 12.24
N ILE A 199 -7.03 -9.80 12.83
CA ILE A 199 -8.35 -10.07 13.45
C ILE A 199 -8.69 -9.07 14.56
N ASN A 200 -7.72 -8.76 15.42
CA ASN A 200 -7.91 -7.82 16.53
C ASN A 200 -8.05 -6.38 16.02
N ALA A 201 -7.34 -6.02 14.94
CA ALA A 201 -7.43 -4.69 14.34
C ALA A 201 -8.84 -4.43 13.81
N ILE A 202 -9.38 -5.36 13.01
CA ILE A 202 -10.74 -5.28 12.46
C ILE A 202 -11.79 -5.17 13.58
N THR A 203 -11.72 -6.02 14.60
CA THR A 203 -12.62 -5.97 15.75
C THR A 203 -12.54 -4.65 16.51
N ALA A 204 -11.32 -4.14 16.72
CA ALA A 204 -11.11 -2.88 17.41
C ALA A 204 -11.67 -1.69 16.63
N GLU A 205 -11.56 -1.70 15.30
CA GLU A 205 -12.15 -0.66 14.46
C GLU A 205 -13.67 -0.60 14.61
N PHE A 206 -14.36 -1.73 14.50
CA PHE A 206 -15.79 -1.81 14.79
C PHE A 206 -16.11 -1.25 16.17
N PHE A 207 -15.38 -1.69 17.19
CA PHE A 207 -15.61 -1.26 18.56
C PHE A 207 -15.44 0.26 18.72
N PHE A 208 -14.34 0.83 18.22
CA PHE A 208 -14.04 2.26 18.30
C PHE A 208 -14.94 3.11 17.41
N ALA A 209 -15.40 2.56 16.28
CA ALA A 209 -16.42 3.17 15.45
C ALA A 209 -17.82 3.14 16.07
N GLY A 210 -18.00 2.53 17.25
CA GLY A 210 -19.26 2.56 17.99
C GLY A 210 -20.17 1.38 17.73
N PHE A 211 -19.65 0.27 17.22
CA PHE A 211 -20.36 -1.00 17.14
C PHE A 211 -20.12 -1.82 18.41
N ASP A 212 -21.16 -2.49 18.89
CA ASP A 212 -21.11 -3.44 20.01
C ASP A 212 -21.54 -4.84 19.56
N PRO A 213 -20.93 -5.92 20.06
CA PRO A 213 -21.30 -7.28 19.71
C PRO A 213 -22.66 -7.67 20.32
N VAL A 214 -23.45 -8.49 19.61
CA VAL A 214 -24.82 -8.91 19.98
C VAL A 214 -25.03 -10.42 19.79
N GLY A 215 -25.06 -11.18 20.89
CA GLY A 215 -25.73 -12.50 20.95
C GLY A 215 -25.10 -13.71 20.25
N THR A 216 -24.07 -13.56 19.43
CA THR A 216 -23.21 -14.61 18.84
C THR A 216 -21.85 -14.01 18.46
N PRO A 217 -20.81 -14.80 18.17
CA PRO A 217 -19.60 -14.27 17.53
C PRO A 217 -19.95 -13.51 16.25
N TRP A 218 -19.29 -12.36 16.02
CA TRP A 218 -19.39 -11.53 14.80
C TRP A 218 -20.75 -10.95 14.40
N ASN A 219 -21.70 -10.87 15.32
CA ASN A 219 -22.90 -10.05 15.13
C ASN A 219 -22.70 -8.70 15.82
N TRP A 220 -22.71 -7.60 15.07
CA TRP A 220 -22.39 -6.25 15.57
C TRP A 220 -23.53 -5.27 15.30
N SER A 221 -23.87 -4.46 16.30
CA SER A 221 -24.88 -3.41 16.19
C SER A 221 -24.23 -2.05 16.40
N TYR A 222 -24.44 -1.13 15.48
CA TYR A 222 -24.06 0.26 15.69
C TYR A 222 -24.90 0.84 16.83
N THR A 223 -24.23 1.50 17.78
CA THR A 223 -24.87 2.07 18.97
C THR A 223 -25.50 3.45 18.73
N GLY A 224 -25.27 4.02 17.55
CA GLY A 224 -25.74 5.37 17.17
C GLY A 224 -24.71 6.48 17.37
N ASN A 225 -23.55 6.20 17.98
CA ASN A 225 -22.42 7.13 18.08
C ASN A 225 -21.10 6.37 18.03
N HIS A 226 -20.07 6.95 17.41
CA HIS A 226 -18.70 6.46 17.51
C HIS A 226 -18.10 6.65 18.92
N LYS A 227 -17.10 5.84 19.26
CA LYS A 227 -16.34 5.94 20.53
C LYS A 227 -15.01 6.67 20.37
N ALA A 228 -14.48 6.71 19.15
CA ALA A 228 -13.30 7.48 18.77
C ALA A 228 -13.63 8.44 17.63
N ASP A 229 -13.09 9.65 17.71
CA ASP A 229 -13.24 10.67 16.65
C ASP A 229 -12.45 10.29 15.38
N VAL A 230 -11.26 9.72 15.59
CA VAL A 230 -10.30 9.33 14.56
C VAL A 230 -9.79 7.92 14.87
N ILE A 231 -9.82 7.04 13.87
CA ILE A 231 -9.12 5.76 13.87
C ILE A 231 -7.89 5.92 12.99
N SER A 232 -6.71 5.57 13.52
CA SER A 232 -5.42 5.71 12.85
C SER A 232 -4.81 4.33 12.61
N ASN A 233 -4.74 3.93 11.35
CA ASN A 233 -4.32 2.58 10.94
C ASN A 233 -3.01 2.61 10.15
N SER A 234 -1.90 2.33 10.85
CA SER A 234 -0.55 2.30 10.27
C SER A 234 -0.10 0.89 9.86
N TRP A 235 -0.96 0.13 9.17
CA TRP A 235 -0.72 -1.26 8.79
C TRP A 235 -1.44 -1.59 7.47
N GLY A 236 -1.10 -2.70 6.81
CA GLY A 236 -1.78 -3.12 5.58
C GLY A 236 -1.39 -4.53 5.14
N SER A 237 -2.20 -5.11 4.26
CA SER A 237 -1.94 -6.36 3.55
C SER A 237 -1.40 -6.06 2.16
N SER A 238 -0.16 -6.48 1.97
CA SER A 238 0.61 -6.40 0.72
C SER A 238 0.17 -7.38 -0.37
N TYR A 239 -0.64 -8.39 -0.03
CA TYR A 239 -0.93 -9.54 -0.90
C TYR A 239 -2.10 -9.27 -1.88
N ILE A 240 -2.11 -8.09 -2.50
CA ILE A 240 -3.08 -7.66 -3.51
C ILE A 240 -3.21 -8.74 -4.59
N ALA A 241 -4.42 -9.02 -5.11
CA ALA A 241 -4.72 -10.11 -6.05
C ALA A 241 -4.46 -11.55 -5.55
N ILE A 242 -3.37 -11.83 -4.83
CA ILE A 242 -3.12 -13.13 -4.16
C ILE A 242 -4.20 -13.41 -3.11
N SER A 243 -4.63 -12.38 -2.38
CA SER A 243 -5.74 -12.46 -1.43
C SER A 243 -7.10 -12.72 -2.10
N GLY A 244 -7.17 -12.70 -3.44
CA GLY A 244 -8.37 -13.04 -4.21
C GLY A 244 -9.26 -11.84 -4.54
N PHE A 245 -8.82 -10.60 -4.31
CA PHE A 245 -9.58 -9.39 -4.61
C PHE A 245 -8.72 -8.30 -5.25
N ALA A 246 -9.37 -7.44 -6.04
CA ALA A 246 -8.86 -6.15 -6.47
C ALA A 246 -8.86 -5.15 -5.30
N SER A 247 -7.79 -4.36 -5.17
CA SER A 247 -7.72 -3.32 -4.13
C SER A 247 -8.86 -2.30 -4.26
N GLY A 248 -9.47 -1.95 -3.13
CA GLY A 248 -10.60 -1.01 -3.03
C GLY A 248 -11.98 -1.69 -3.05
N ALA A 249 -12.11 -2.89 -3.65
CA ALA A 249 -13.30 -3.75 -3.57
C ALA A 249 -13.10 -4.98 -2.67
N ASP A 250 -11.94 -5.11 -2.03
CA ASP A 250 -11.68 -6.18 -1.09
C ASP A 250 -12.50 -6.01 0.21
N PRO A 251 -12.76 -7.11 0.95
CA PRO A 251 -13.62 -7.06 2.14
C PRO A 251 -13.16 -6.10 3.23
N MET A 252 -11.85 -5.86 3.36
CA MET A 252 -11.32 -4.96 4.38
C MET A 252 -11.51 -3.50 3.98
N SER A 253 -11.27 -3.15 2.71
CA SER A 253 -11.55 -1.82 2.19
C SER A 253 -13.05 -1.51 2.20
N LEU A 254 -13.89 -2.47 1.81
CA LEU A 254 -15.35 -2.32 1.87
C LEU A 254 -15.85 -2.15 3.30
N LEU A 255 -15.22 -2.82 4.26
CA LEU A 255 -15.51 -2.63 5.67
C LEU A 255 -15.19 -1.21 6.16
N GLU A 256 -14.00 -0.69 5.87
CA GLU A 256 -13.64 0.67 6.28
C GLU A 256 -14.53 1.74 5.59
N ASN A 257 -14.88 1.52 4.33
CA ASN A 257 -15.87 2.32 3.61
C ASN A 257 -17.22 2.31 4.33
N TYR A 258 -17.71 1.13 4.70
CA TYR A 258 -18.95 0.95 5.44
C TYR A 258 -18.92 1.65 6.80
N ILE A 259 -17.84 1.47 7.58
CA ILE A 259 -17.65 2.14 8.87
C ILE A 259 -17.70 3.66 8.71
N THR A 260 -16.98 4.19 7.73
CA THR A 260 -16.92 5.64 7.46
C THR A 260 -18.29 6.20 7.07
N ALA A 261 -19.01 5.50 6.19
CA ALA A 261 -20.33 5.92 5.70
C ALA A 261 -21.46 5.74 6.72
N THR A 262 -21.31 4.91 7.74
CA THR A 262 -22.39 4.63 8.71
C THR A 262 -22.17 5.23 10.09
N SER A 263 -20.93 5.23 10.59
CA SER A 263 -20.64 5.61 11.97
C SER A 263 -20.30 7.09 12.18
N GLY A 264 -19.91 7.79 11.11
CA GLY A 264 -19.36 9.15 11.20
C GLY A 264 -17.92 9.21 11.75
N THR A 265 -17.24 8.08 11.88
CA THR A 265 -15.83 8.01 12.31
C THR A 265 -14.89 8.36 11.15
N VAL A 266 -13.85 9.17 11.42
CA VAL A 266 -12.78 9.43 10.44
C VAL A 266 -11.75 8.31 10.54
N ILE A 267 -11.49 7.62 9.44
CA ILE A 267 -10.39 6.65 9.35
C ILE A 267 -9.25 7.27 8.54
N VAL A 268 -8.04 7.21 9.08
CA VAL A 268 -6.79 7.61 8.42
C VAL A 268 -5.91 6.38 8.28
N HIS A 269 -5.55 6.02 7.06
CA HIS A 269 -4.94 4.72 6.75
C HIS A 269 -3.67 4.84 5.90
N ALA A 270 -2.63 4.09 6.24
CA ALA A 270 -1.37 4.04 5.51
C ALA A 270 -1.50 3.30 4.17
N MET A 271 -1.08 3.91 3.05
CA MET A 271 -1.14 3.25 1.73
C MET A 271 -0.19 2.06 1.59
N GLY A 272 0.90 2.03 2.36
CA GLY A 272 1.95 1.02 2.33
C GLY A 272 3.29 1.56 1.81
N ASN A 273 4.29 0.69 1.67
CA ASN A 273 5.69 1.07 1.42
C ASN A 273 6.35 0.28 0.27
N GLY A 274 5.58 -0.17 -0.71
CA GLY A 274 6.07 -0.97 -1.85
C GLY A 274 6.30 -0.20 -3.15
N GLY A 275 6.26 1.13 -3.15
CA GLY A 275 6.63 1.95 -4.30
C GLY A 275 8.06 1.69 -4.81
N PRO A 276 8.49 2.29 -5.94
CA PRO A 276 7.89 3.47 -6.56
C PRO A 276 6.90 3.23 -7.70
N GLY A 277 6.54 1.98 -7.98
CA GLY A 277 5.61 1.70 -9.06
C GLY A 277 4.21 2.27 -8.80
N TYR A 278 3.46 2.50 -9.87
CA TYR A 278 2.06 2.86 -9.76
C TYR A 278 1.21 1.64 -9.41
N GLY A 279 0.06 1.88 -8.78
CA GLY A 279 -0.94 0.87 -8.44
C GLY A 279 -0.56 -0.10 -7.32
N THR A 280 0.33 0.33 -6.42
CA THR A 280 0.80 -0.46 -5.27
C THR A 280 -0.08 -0.31 -4.02
N ALA A 281 -1.26 0.31 -4.15
CA ALA A 281 -2.18 0.56 -3.04
C ALA A 281 -2.56 -0.71 -2.25
N THR A 282 -2.13 -0.82 -0.99
CA THR A 282 -2.41 -1.97 -0.13
C THR A 282 -3.82 -1.98 0.46
N MET A 283 -4.25 -3.14 0.96
CA MET A 283 -5.56 -3.33 1.60
C MET A 283 -5.41 -3.18 3.13
N PRO A 284 -6.26 -2.43 3.86
CA PRO A 284 -7.42 -1.67 3.40
C PRO A 284 -7.11 -0.22 3.02
N GLY A 285 -5.85 0.21 2.99
CA GLY A 285 -5.47 1.60 2.64
C GLY A 285 -5.99 2.09 1.29
N ALA A 286 -6.38 1.19 0.39
CA ALA A 286 -7.08 1.46 -0.86
C ALA A 286 -8.57 1.85 -0.71
N ALA A 287 -9.15 1.79 0.49
CA ALA A 287 -10.55 2.16 0.74
C ALA A 287 -10.83 3.60 0.29
N ASP A 288 -11.89 3.78 -0.49
CA ASP A 288 -12.19 5.04 -1.16
C ASP A 288 -12.64 6.14 -0.19
N LEU A 289 -13.39 5.81 0.86
CA LEU A 289 -14.00 6.77 1.78
C LEU A 289 -13.09 7.18 2.95
N VAL A 290 -12.03 6.42 3.22
CA VAL A 290 -11.03 6.78 4.25
C VAL A 290 -10.09 7.88 3.75
N ILE A 291 -9.24 8.42 4.63
CA ILE A 291 -8.14 9.31 4.27
C ILE A 291 -6.87 8.46 4.11
N SER A 292 -6.51 8.12 2.88
CA SER A 292 -5.34 7.28 2.57
C SER A 292 -4.06 8.12 2.47
N ILE A 293 -2.98 7.65 3.10
CA ILE A 293 -1.78 8.46 3.32
C ILE A 293 -0.54 7.89 2.64
N GLY A 294 0.11 8.71 1.80
CA GLY A 294 1.46 8.50 1.30
C GLY A 294 2.52 9.21 2.16
N ALA A 295 3.80 8.93 1.92
CA ALA A 295 4.92 9.42 2.73
C ALA A 295 5.83 10.40 1.97
N SER A 296 6.37 11.36 2.71
CA SER A 296 7.34 12.35 2.22
C SER A 296 8.53 12.52 3.16
N THR A 297 9.57 13.18 2.66
CA THR A 297 10.89 13.26 3.31
C THR A 297 11.01 14.38 4.36
N LEU A 298 11.95 14.27 5.31
CA LEU A 298 12.28 15.32 6.29
C LEU A 298 13.78 15.66 6.34
N PHE A 299 14.65 14.64 6.35
CA PHE A 299 16.12 14.73 6.35
C PHE A 299 16.83 15.44 7.53
N GLU A 300 16.13 15.94 8.54
CA GLU A 300 16.76 16.64 9.67
C GLU A 300 17.77 15.80 10.47
N TYR A 301 17.53 14.49 10.59
CA TYR A 301 18.42 13.57 11.31
C TYR A 301 19.83 13.47 10.69
N ARG A 302 20.01 13.87 9.43
CA ARG A 302 21.28 13.74 8.71
C ARG A 302 22.42 14.54 9.35
N SER A 303 22.11 15.63 10.04
CA SER A 303 23.12 16.44 10.75
C SER A 303 23.85 15.65 11.84
N LEU A 304 23.25 14.57 12.39
CA LEU A 304 23.92 13.64 13.29
C LEU A 304 25.19 13.02 12.68
N TYR A 305 25.22 12.88 11.35
CA TYR A 305 26.33 12.28 10.60
C TYR A 305 27.24 13.33 9.94
N GLY A 306 27.07 14.62 10.27
CA GLY A 306 27.89 15.70 9.72
C GLY A 306 27.49 16.15 8.31
N TYR A 307 26.31 15.78 7.83
CA TYR A 307 25.77 16.25 6.55
C TYR A 307 24.88 17.50 6.73
N LEU A 308 24.67 18.25 5.64
CA LEU A 308 23.77 19.39 5.63
C LEU A 308 22.29 18.95 5.67
N PRO A 309 21.40 19.75 6.29
CA PRO A 309 19.97 19.48 6.30
C PRO A 309 19.35 19.63 4.90
N GLY A 310 18.46 18.72 4.52
CA GLY A 310 17.70 18.80 3.27
C GLY A 310 16.45 19.69 3.36
N PRO A 311 15.78 19.98 2.23
CA PRO A 311 14.56 20.79 2.22
C PRO A 311 13.33 20.02 2.74
N GLY A 312 13.33 18.70 2.64
CA GLY A 312 12.19 17.84 2.98
C GLY A 312 10.97 18.03 2.07
N GLY A 313 9.91 17.26 2.38
CA GLY A 313 8.62 17.32 1.72
C GLY A 313 8.58 16.81 0.27
N GLU A 314 9.56 16.01 -0.17
CA GLU A 314 9.47 15.24 -1.41
C GLU A 314 8.75 13.92 -1.15
N VAL A 315 7.97 13.41 -2.12
CA VAL A 315 7.42 12.06 -1.99
C VAL A 315 8.56 11.05 -2.08
N VAL A 316 8.68 10.20 -1.06
CA VAL A 316 9.78 9.23 -0.95
C VAL A 316 9.51 8.02 -1.87
N SER A 317 10.56 7.44 -2.48
CA SER A 317 10.40 6.45 -3.56
C SER A 317 9.53 5.25 -3.13
N TRP A 318 9.76 4.70 -1.95
CA TRP A 318 9.01 3.54 -1.44
C TRP A 318 7.56 3.86 -1.05
N SER A 319 7.11 5.12 -1.02
CA SER A 319 5.69 5.41 -0.75
C SER A 319 4.79 4.79 -1.81
N ASP A 320 3.76 4.07 -1.38
CA ASP A 320 2.79 3.49 -2.32
C ASP A 320 2.00 4.55 -3.08
N ARG A 321 1.66 4.20 -4.33
CA ARG A 321 1.04 5.09 -5.32
C ARG A 321 -0.23 4.46 -5.87
N GLY A 322 -1.17 5.31 -6.27
CA GLY A 322 -2.36 4.90 -7.00
C GLY A 322 -2.08 4.55 -8.47
N PRO A 323 -3.14 4.30 -9.26
CA PRO A 323 -4.53 4.21 -8.81
C PRO A 323 -4.80 2.92 -8.02
N THR A 324 -5.98 2.79 -7.41
CA THR A 324 -6.44 1.47 -6.96
C THR A 324 -6.63 0.53 -8.16
N ASN A 325 -6.86 -0.77 -7.93
CA ASN A 325 -7.14 -1.70 -9.03
C ASN A 325 -8.47 -1.40 -9.76
N LEU A 326 -9.30 -0.52 -9.19
CA LEU A 326 -10.52 0.01 -9.80
C LEU A 326 -10.32 1.41 -10.42
N GLY A 327 -9.10 1.94 -10.46
CA GLY A 327 -8.83 3.22 -11.11
C GLY A 327 -9.14 4.46 -10.26
N THR A 328 -9.46 4.34 -8.97
CA THR A 328 -9.63 5.52 -8.10
C THR A 328 -8.27 6.12 -7.71
N SER A 329 -8.21 7.45 -7.58
CA SER A 329 -6.97 8.16 -7.25
C SER A 329 -6.64 8.00 -5.78
N LYS A 330 -5.43 7.52 -5.51
CA LYS A 330 -4.81 7.38 -4.18
C LYS A 330 -3.31 7.69 -4.29
N PRO A 331 -2.61 8.09 -3.20
CA PRO A 331 -3.13 8.44 -1.88
C PRO A 331 -4.09 9.65 -1.95
N ASP A 332 -4.75 9.97 -0.84
CA ASP A 332 -5.54 11.21 -0.74
C ASP A 332 -4.65 12.44 -0.52
N VAL A 333 -3.64 12.27 0.32
CA VAL A 333 -2.61 13.27 0.67
C VAL A 333 -1.32 12.56 1.08
N VAL A 334 -0.22 13.32 1.14
CA VAL A 334 1.05 12.85 1.71
C VAL A 334 1.42 13.63 2.97
N ASN A 335 2.23 13.03 3.84
CA ASN A 335 2.79 13.70 5.01
C ASN A 335 4.19 13.16 5.34
N ILE A 336 4.88 13.74 6.31
CA ILE A 336 6.23 13.33 6.69
C ILE A 336 6.25 11.88 7.19
N GLY A 337 7.09 11.05 6.57
CA GLY A 337 7.33 9.66 6.99
C GLY A 337 8.72 9.13 6.66
N SER A 338 9.67 9.99 6.27
CA SER A 338 11.03 9.60 5.89
C SER A 338 12.07 10.68 6.24
N PHE A 339 12.53 10.80 7.47
CA PHE A 339 12.25 10.04 8.68
C PHE A 339 12.12 11.09 9.80
N ALA A 340 11.27 10.89 10.80
CA ALA A 340 11.22 11.79 11.94
C ALA A 340 11.45 11.05 13.27
N TRP A 341 11.83 11.83 14.29
CA TRP A 341 12.07 11.31 15.63
C TRP A 341 10.75 11.07 16.36
N ALA A 342 10.58 9.86 16.89
CA ALA A 342 9.38 9.49 17.65
C ALA A 342 9.76 8.93 19.03
N PRO A 343 8.92 9.14 20.06
CA PRO A 343 9.02 8.38 21.30
C PRO A 343 8.89 6.89 21.01
N ALA A 344 9.76 6.07 21.61
CA ALA A 344 9.78 4.62 21.45
C ALA A 344 9.39 3.92 22.77
N PRO A 345 9.15 2.60 22.78
CA PRO A 345 8.94 1.87 24.03
C PRO A 345 10.14 1.98 24.97
N TRP A 346 9.88 1.88 26.28
CA TRP A 346 10.90 1.96 27.34
C TRP A 346 12.13 1.05 27.10
N HIS A 347 11.95 -0.14 26.50
CA HIS A 347 13.03 -1.11 26.30
C HIS A 347 14.07 -0.66 25.25
N PHE A 348 13.78 0.38 24.47
CA PHE A 348 14.74 1.01 23.55
C PHE A 348 15.74 1.89 24.30
N GLY A 349 15.39 2.31 25.51
CA GLY A 349 16.28 3.05 26.39
C GLY A 349 17.30 2.18 27.14
N TYR A 350 17.31 0.86 26.90
CA TYR A 350 18.27 -0.09 27.50
C TYR A 350 18.43 0.03 29.02
N GLY A 351 17.32 0.27 29.72
CA GLY A 351 17.30 0.45 31.17
C GLY A 351 17.30 1.90 31.63
N ASP A 352 17.14 2.87 30.74
CA ASP A 352 16.94 4.27 31.07
C ASP A 352 15.82 4.82 30.17
N GLY A 353 14.67 5.15 30.76
CA GLY A 353 13.49 5.58 30.01
C GLY A 353 13.70 6.88 29.24
N SER A 354 14.67 7.71 29.64
CA SER A 354 14.98 8.97 28.97
C SER A 354 15.64 8.77 27.58
N TRP A 355 16.11 7.56 27.28
CA TRP A 355 16.69 7.16 26.00
C TRP A 355 15.68 6.43 25.08
N ALA A 356 14.42 6.32 25.49
CA ALA A 356 13.37 5.63 24.72
C ALA A 356 12.82 6.50 23.58
N TYR A 357 13.60 6.67 22.52
CA TYR A 357 13.22 7.32 21.26
C TYR A 357 13.93 6.63 20.08
N ASP A 358 13.36 6.76 18.89
CA ASP A 358 13.95 6.19 17.67
C ASP A 358 13.61 7.05 16.44
N LEU A 359 14.36 6.84 15.36
CA LEU A 359 14.10 7.41 14.06
C LEU A 359 13.05 6.55 13.34
N PHE A 360 11.81 7.02 13.29
CA PHE A 360 10.68 6.29 12.72
C PHE A 360 10.54 6.54 11.21
N SER A 361 9.89 5.60 10.50
CA SER A 361 9.73 5.66 9.05
C SER A 361 8.51 4.90 8.56
N GLY A 362 8.07 5.26 7.35
CA GLY A 362 7.02 4.59 6.60
C GLY A 362 5.82 5.52 6.38
N THR A 363 4.90 5.09 5.52
CA THR A 363 3.52 5.62 5.55
C THR A 363 2.88 5.39 6.92
N SER A 364 3.40 4.44 7.70
CA SER A 364 3.12 4.25 9.12
C SER A 364 3.46 5.44 10.01
N GLU A 365 4.41 6.31 9.64
CA GLU A 365 4.71 7.57 10.34
C GLU A 365 3.89 8.74 9.78
N ALA A 366 3.70 8.80 8.45
CA ALA A 366 2.87 9.82 7.81
C ALA A 366 1.40 9.77 8.25
N THR A 367 0.90 8.55 8.53
CA THR A 367 -0.47 8.30 9.01
C THR A 367 -0.74 8.97 10.36
N PRO A 368 0.02 8.71 11.45
CA PRO A 368 -0.18 9.38 12.74
C PRO A 368 0.10 10.88 12.70
N MET A 369 1.03 11.36 11.85
CA MET A 369 1.20 12.80 11.60
C MET A 369 -0.12 13.42 11.09
N THR A 370 -0.80 12.70 10.19
CA THR A 370 -2.08 13.13 9.63
C THR A 370 -3.23 12.95 10.60
N SER A 371 -3.29 11.86 11.36
CA SER A 371 -4.32 11.63 12.39
C SER A 371 -4.32 12.70 13.47
N GLY A 372 -3.14 13.15 13.92
CA GLY A 372 -3.05 14.30 14.81
C GLY A 372 -3.50 15.61 14.14
N SER A 373 -3.19 15.80 12.86
CA SER A 373 -3.68 16.95 12.09
C SER A 373 -5.21 16.97 11.98
N VAL A 374 -5.81 15.79 11.74
CA VAL A 374 -7.26 15.59 11.72
C VAL A 374 -7.88 15.89 13.09
N ALA A 375 -7.26 15.44 14.19
CA ALA A 375 -7.75 15.74 15.53
C ALA A 375 -7.82 17.26 15.80
N LEU A 376 -6.82 18.02 15.35
CA LEU A 376 -6.82 19.49 15.43
C LEU A 376 -7.95 20.12 14.58
N LEU A 377 -8.24 19.56 13.39
CA LEU A 377 -9.35 20.03 12.55
C LEU A 377 -10.71 19.77 13.18
N ILE A 378 -10.90 18.60 13.80
CA ILE A 378 -12.13 18.25 14.53
C ILE A 378 -12.32 19.18 15.72
N GLU A 379 -11.25 19.47 16.50
CA GLU A 379 -11.27 20.44 17.58
C GLU A 379 -11.67 21.84 17.08
N ALA A 380 -11.03 22.31 16.02
CA ALA A 380 -11.31 23.61 15.41
C ALA A 380 -12.77 23.71 14.95
N TYR A 381 -13.28 22.68 14.28
CA TYR A 381 -14.68 22.60 13.84
C TYR A 381 -15.66 22.67 15.01
N ARG A 382 -15.44 21.86 16.05
CA ARG A 382 -16.26 21.88 17.26
C ARG A 382 -16.27 23.25 17.91
N SER A 383 -15.13 23.94 17.93
CA SER A 383 -15.06 25.30 18.49
C SER A 383 -15.84 26.34 17.69
N LYS A 384 -15.93 26.20 16.35
CA LYS A 384 -16.67 27.11 15.46
C LYS A 384 -18.17 26.84 15.47
N TYR A 385 -18.58 25.57 15.40
CA TYR A 385 -19.98 25.17 15.14
C TYR A 385 -20.70 24.51 16.31
N ASN A 386 -19.98 24.12 17.38
CA ASN A 386 -20.54 23.41 18.54
C ASN A 386 -21.24 22.08 18.15
N GLU A 387 -20.70 21.40 17.14
CA GLU A 387 -21.11 20.07 16.67
C GLU A 387 -19.89 19.32 16.11
N SER A 388 -19.99 18.01 15.88
CA SER A 388 -18.91 17.23 15.26
C SER A 388 -19.01 17.29 13.73
N PRO A 389 -17.89 17.41 13.00
CA PRO A 389 -17.92 17.36 11.54
C PRO A 389 -18.20 15.94 11.03
N SER A 390 -18.70 15.82 9.80
CA SER A 390 -18.74 14.53 9.10
C SER A 390 -17.33 14.12 8.61
N PRO A 391 -17.08 12.82 8.37
CA PRO A 391 -15.82 12.37 7.79
C PRO A 391 -15.50 13.03 6.45
N GLY A 392 -16.51 13.16 5.57
CA GLY A 392 -16.36 13.83 4.27
C GLY A 392 -15.95 15.30 4.42
N PHE A 393 -16.49 16.03 5.40
CA PHE A 393 -16.09 17.41 5.66
C PHE A 393 -14.62 17.50 6.06
N VAL A 394 -14.18 16.64 6.99
CA VAL A 394 -12.78 16.59 7.44
C VAL A 394 -11.84 16.25 6.29
N LYS A 395 -12.17 15.19 5.52
CA LYS A 395 -11.39 14.73 4.36
C LYS A 395 -11.24 15.84 3.32
N THR A 396 -12.36 16.46 2.92
CA THR A 396 -12.35 17.49 1.87
C THR A 396 -11.65 18.78 2.30
N LEU A 397 -11.78 19.19 3.56
CA LEU A 397 -11.06 20.36 4.08
C LEU A 397 -9.54 20.11 4.11
N LEU A 398 -9.12 18.92 4.57
CA LEU A 398 -7.72 18.52 4.60
C LEU A 398 -7.11 18.50 3.18
N LYS A 399 -7.79 17.86 2.23
CA LYS A 399 -7.38 17.78 0.82
C LYS A 399 -7.38 19.14 0.14
N SER A 400 -8.40 19.97 0.35
CA SER A 400 -8.47 21.31 -0.25
C SER A 400 -7.36 22.24 0.26
N ALA A 401 -6.89 22.03 1.48
CA ALA A 401 -5.80 22.81 2.07
C ALA A 401 -4.40 22.26 1.77
N ALA A 402 -4.27 21.09 1.16
CA ALA A 402 -2.99 20.40 0.96
C ALA A 402 -2.06 21.16 -0.02
N ARG A 403 -0.77 21.25 0.29
CA ARG A 403 0.26 21.93 -0.50
C ARG A 403 0.68 21.03 -1.66
N ASP A 404 0.43 21.51 -2.86
CA ASP A 404 0.87 20.87 -4.10
C ASP A 404 2.41 20.83 -4.21
N LEU A 405 2.91 19.62 -4.43
CA LEU A 405 4.32 19.27 -4.57
C LEU A 405 4.79 19.19 -6.03
N GLY A 406 3.92 19.34 -7.03
CA GLY A 406 4.25 19.24 -8.47
C GLY A 406 4.15 17.83 -9.08
N TYR A 407 3.64 16.85 -8.33
CA TYR A 407 3.45 15.47 -8.78
C TYR A 407 2.05 15.22 -9.36
N ASP A 408 1.88 14.12 -10.11
CA ASP A 408 0.58 13.65 -10.53
C ASP A 408 -0.30 13.17 -9.33
N PRO A 409 -1.63 13.04 -9.52
CA PRO A 409 -2.58 12.65 -8.49
C PRO A 409 -2.33 11.27 -7.88
N TYR A 410 -1.69 10.35 -8.60
CA TYR A 410 -1.42 9.01 -8.08
C TYR A 410 -0.21 8.95 -7.16
N VAL A 411 0.63 10.00 -7.17
CA VAL A 411 1.81 10.10 -6.30
C VAL A 411 1.54 10.96 -5.07
N GLN A 412 0.90 12.13 -5.25
CA GLN A 412 0.68 13.07 -4.13
C GLN A 412 -0.78 13.20 -3.66
N GLY A 413 -1.76 12.66 -4.40
CA GLY A 413 -3.17 12.94 -4.15
C GLY A 413 -3.47 14.42 -4.33
N SER A 414 -4.07 15.07 -3.33
CA SER A 414 -4.24 16.54 -3.33
C SER A 414 -3.00 17.30 -2.86
N GLY A 415 -1.94 16.61 -2.41
CA GLY A 415 -0.67 17.17 -1.99
C GLY A 415 -0.28 16.91 -0.54
N HIS A 416 0.70 17.65 -0.04
CA HIS A 416 1.21 17.53 1.32
C HIS A 416 0.26 18.18 2.34
N VAL A 417 -0.03 17.48 3.44
CA VAL A 417 -0.86 18.03 4.53
C VAL A 417 -0.33 19.36 5.04
N ASP A 418 -1.21 20.36 5.13
CA ASP A 418 -0.97 21.66 5.77
C ASP A 418 -2.13 21.97 6.72
N VAL A 419 -2.00 21.49 7.96
CA VAL A 419 -3.04 21.62 8.98
C VAL A 419 -3.28 23.08 9.37
N TYR A 420 -2.26 23.92 9.32
CA TYR A 420 -2.38 25.34 9.64
C TYR A 420 -3.29 26.04 8.63
N THR A 421 -3.05 25.80 7.34
CA THR A 421 -3.90 26.32 6.27
C THR A 421 -5.31 25.74 6.36
N ALA A 422 -5.48 24.46 6.68
CA ALA A 422 -6.79 23.82 6.82
C ALA A 422 -7.61 24.44 7.97
N VAL A 423 -7.01 24.65 9.15
CA VAL A 423 -7.67 25.35 10.28
C VAL A 423 -7.99 26.79 9.90
N LYS A 424 -7.08 27.49 9.23
CA LYS A 424 -7.31 28.87 8.79
C LYS A 424 -8.46 28.97 7.78
N ALA A 425 -8.51 28.06 6.81
CA ALA A 425 -9.58 27.97 5.83
C ALA A 425 -10.96 27.79 6.50
N LEU A 426 -11.02 26.99 7.58
CA LEU A 426 -12.23 26.80 8.35
C LEU A 426 -12.77 28.09 8.98
N PHE A 427 -11.91 28.99 9.47
CA PHE A 427 -12.32 30.23 10.15
C PHE A 427 -12.44 31.44 9.23
N GLU A 428 -11.53 31.58 8.28
CA GLU A 428 -11.41 32.75 7.41
C GLU A 428 -12.06 32.55 6.04
N GLU A 429 -12.38 31.31 5.63
CA GLU A 429 -13.00 30.97 4.34
C GLU A 429 -12.20 31.51 3.14
N ASN A 430 -10.88 31.65 3.31
CA ASN A 430 -9.94 32.17 2.33
C ASN A 430 -9.43 31.10 1.34
N VAL A 431 -9.59 29.81 1.68
CA VAL A 431 -9.37 28.67 0.78
C VAL A 431 -10.73 27.98 0.60
N PRO A 432 -11.23 27.81 -0.63
CA PRO A 432 -12.49 27.13 -0.85
C PRO A 432 -12.37 25.65 -0.49
N ARG A 433 -13.41 25.07 0.09
CA ARG A 433 -13.53 23.62 0.22
C ARG A 433 -14.17 23.09 -1.06
N VAL A 434 -13.48 22.19 -1.75
CA VAL A 434 -13.91 21.69 -3.07
C VAL A 434 -14.15 20.20 -2.99
N TYR A 435 -15.29 19.71 -3.49
CA TYR A 435 -15.65 18.30 -3.33
C TYR A 435 -16.66 17.79 -4.37
N SER A 436 -16.78 16.48 -4.49
CA SER A 436 -17.83 15.77 -5.22
C SER A 436 -18.33 14.57 -4.41
N TYR A 437 -19.38 13.90 -4.90
CA TYR A 437 -19.88 12.63 -4.34
C TYR A 437 -19.58 11.44 -5.26
N THR A 438 -18.86 11.62 -6.37
CA THR A 438 -18.72 10.58 -7.40
C THR A 438 -18.02 9.32 -6.89
N VAL A 439 -17.08 9.48 -5.94
CA VAL A 439 -16.40 8.37 -5.28
C VAL A 439 -17.38 7.59 -4.40
N TYR A 440 -18.18 8.29 -3.57
CA TYR A 440 -19.22 7.67 -2.76
C TYR A 440 -20.28 6.96 -3.61
N ASP A 441 -20.70 7.56 -4.72
CA ASP A 441 -21.69 6.95 -5.61
C ASP A 441 -21.18 5.62 -6.16
N SER A 442 -19.89 5.55 -6.53
CA SER A 442 -19.23 4.30 -6.94
C SER A 442 -19.22 3.27 -5.80
N VAL A 443 -18.78 3.65 -4.60
CA VAL A 443 -18.70 2.75 -3.44
C VAL A 443 -20.07 2.23 -3.00
N SER A 444 -21.05 3.11 -2.92
CA SER A 444 -22.40 2.78 -2.47
C SER A 444 -23.06 1.71 -3.37
N SER A 445 -22.72 1.68 -4.66
CA SER A 445 -23.17 0.64 -5.58
C SER A 445 -22.56 -0.74 -5.31
N MET A 446 -21.35 -0.80 -4.75
CA MET A 446 -20.70 -2.06 -4.37
C MET A 446 -21.23 -2.58 -3.03
N LEU A 447 -21.60 -1.68 -2.11
CA LEU A 447 -22.15 -2.02 -0.81
C LEU A 447 -23.66 -2.34 -0.84
N SER A 448 -24.41 -1.86 -1.84
CA SER A 448 -25.87 -2.04 -1.90
C SER A 448 -26.33 -3.47 -2.11
N ASP A 449 -25.45 -4.34 -2.60
CA ASP A 449 -25.74 -5.77 -2.80
C ASP A 449 -25.67 -6.58 -1.48
N GLU A 450 -25.12 -6.00 -0.41
CA GLU A 450 -25.04 -6.63 0.91
C GLU A 450 -25.90 -5.90 1.94
N GLU A 451 -26.88 -6.59 2.55
CA GLU A 451 -27.67 -6.04 3.66
C GLU A 451 -26.80 -5.89 4.92
N LEU A 452 -25.93 -4.86 4.97
CA LEU A 452 -25.08 -4.56 6.13
C LEU A 452 -25.85 -3.92 7.30
N GLY A 453 -27.18 -3.80 7.19
CA GLY A 453 -28.09 -3.50 8.30
C GLY A 453 -28.27 -2.03 8.66
N TYR A 454 -27.48 -1.10 8.09
CA TYR A 454 -27.58 0.34 8.35
C TYR A 454 -27.51 1.19 7.07
N PRO A 455 -28.26 2.31 6.99
CA PRO A 455 -28.28 3.18 5.81
C PRO A 455 -26.97 3.96 5.67
N LEU A 456 -26.33 3.83 4.52
CA LEU A 456 -25.13 4.58 4.15
C LEU A 456 -25.43 6.09 4.07
N GLN A 457 -24.56 6.91 4.64
CA GLN A 457 -24.58 8.37 4.48
C GLN A 457 -23.60 8.80 3.39
N PRO A 458 -23.96 9.75 2.51
CA PRO A 458 -23.04 10.30 1.53
C PRO A 458 -21.77 10.86 2.15
N VAL A 459 -20.62 10.44 1.62
CA VAL A 459 -19.29 10.92 2.03
C VAL A 459 -18.69 11.73 0.90
N GLU A 460 -18.31 12.96 1.22
CA GLU A 460 -17.73 13.91 0.27
C GLU A 460 -16.23 13.64 0.07
N ASP A 461 -15.73 13.86 -1.16
CA ASP A 461 -14.30 13.75 -1.46
C ASP A 461 -13.83 14.88 -2.40
N THR A 462 -12.65 15.43 -2.17
CA THR A 462 -11.94 16.33 -3.10
C THR A 462 -11.31 15.48 -4.19
N GLN A 463 -12.15 14.82 -4.98
CA GLN A 463 -11.79 13.97 -6.11
C GLN A 463 -13.01 13.86 -7.04
N LEU A 464 -12.76 13.72 -8.34
CA LEU A 464 -13.77 13.36 -9.33
C LEU A 464 -13.37 12.04 -9.98
N TYR A 465 -14.25 11.04 -9.88
CA TYR A 465 -14.05 9.71 -10.42
C TYR A 465 -15.22 9.36 -11.32
N THR A 466 -14.96 9.05 -12.59
CA THR A 466 -16.04 8.84 -13.57
C THR A 466 -16.66 7.46 -13.52
N GLY A 467 -15.97 6.49 -12.91
CA GLY A 467 -16.16 5.07 -13.23
C GLY A 467 -15.74 4.74 -14.66
N PRO A 468 -15.79 3.46 -15.07
CA PRO A 468 -15.43 3.05 -16.42
C PRO A 468 -16.37 3.59 -17.51
N VAL A 469 -15.82 4.42 -18.40
CA VAL A 469 -16.52 5.07 -19.51
C VAL A 469 -16.03 4.59 -20.89
N LEU A 470 -16.87 4.69 -21.91
CA LEU A 470 -16.51 4.27 -23.29
C LEU A 470 -15.73 5.38 -24.02
N PRO A 471 -14.82 5.03 -24.94
CA PRO A 471 -14.29 5.98 -25.92
C PRO A 471 -15.42 6.70 -26.67
N GLY A 472 -15.29 8.02 -26.84
CA GLY A 472 -16.29 8.84 -27.53
C GLY A 472 -17.51 9.22 -26.69
N SER A 473 -17.60 8.79 -25.44
CA SER A 473 -18.71 9.14 -24.55
C SER A 473 -18.51 10.52 -23.91
N THR A 474 -19.64 11.15 -23.56
CA THR A 474 -19.67 12.38 -22.78
C THR A 474 -20.51 12.16 -21.53
N GLY A 475 -19.97 12.51 -20.37
CA GLY A 475 -20.64 12.48 -19.08
C GLY A 475 -20.59 13.83 -18.38
N THR A 476 -21.56 14.08 -17.51
CA THR A 476 -21.66 15.31 -16.73
C THR A 476 -21.63 14.97 -15.24
N TYR A 477 -20.78 15.66 -14.50
CA TYR A 477 -20.52 15.47 -13.08
C TYR A 477 -20.67 16.81 -12.36
N THR A 478 -20.88 16.76 -11.04
CA THR A 478 -21.02 17.97 -10.22
C THR A 478 -19.82 18.11 -9.28
N LEU A 479 -19.19 19.28 -9.33
CA LEU A 479 -18.18 19.71 -8.37
C LEU A 479 -18.77 20.82 -7.50
N PHE A 480 -18.65 20.72 -6.19
CA PHE A 480 -19.11 21.74 -5.25
C PHE A 480 -17.93 22.58 -4.78
N ILE A 481 -18.11 23.90 -4.75
CA ILE A 481 -17.13 24.87 -4.28
C ILE A 481 -17.76 25.66 -3.14
N ASP A 482 -17.40 25.31 -1.91
CA ASP A 482 -17.81 26.02 -0.70
C ASP A 482 -16.80 27.12 -0.40
N GLY A 483 -17.12 28.33 -0.86
CA GLY A 483 -16.33 29.52 -0.64
C GLY A 483 -17.05 30.77 -1.10
N THR A 484 -16.66 31.93 -0.56
CA THR A 484 -17.35 33.21 -0.80
C THR A 484 -16.73 34.03 -1.93
N GLY A 485 -15.63 33.55 -2.53
CA GLY A 485 -14.90 34.21 -3.60
C GLY A 485 -15.42 33.91 -5.00
N GLU A 486 -14.77 34.56 -5.96
CA GLU A 486 -14.81 34.20 -7.38
C GLU A 486 -13.56 33.37 -7.69
N TYR A 487 -13.75 32.20 -8.28
CA TYR A 487 -12.69 31.24 -8.53
C TYR A 487 -12.50 31.02 -10.01
N THR A 488 -11.26 30.91 -10.46
CA THR A 488 -10.91 30.45 -11.81
C THR A 488 -10.69 28.95 -11.78
N LEU A 489 -11.28 28.23 -12.73
CA LEU A 489 -11.11 26.78 -12.84
C LEU A 489 -10.35 26.42 -14.10
N GLU A 490 -9.45 25.45 -13.99
CA GLU A 490 -8.67 24.93 -15.11
C GLU A 490 -8.47 23.43 -14.93
N ALA A 491 -8.75 22.65 -15.96
CA ALA A 491 -8.40 21.24 -15.99
C ALA A 491 -7.06 21.05 -16.70
N PHE A 492 -6.15 20.29 -16.10
CA PHE A 492 -4.83 20.00 -16.67
C PHE A 492 -4.38 18.56 -16.39
N THR A 493 -3.46 18.08 -17.20
CA THR A 493 -2.77 16.79 -17.05
C THR A 493 -1.28 17.01 -17.32
N PHE A 494 -0.43 16.06 -16.93
CA PHE A 494 1.01 16.14 -17.12
C PHE A 494 1.43 15.57 -18.46
N ARG A 495 2.16 16.36 -19.26
CA ARG A 495 2.88 15.86 -20.43
C ARG A 495 4.35 15.76 -20.10
N ALA A 496 4.91 14.59 -20.39
CA ALA A 496 6.27 14.23 -20.06
C ALA A 496 7.15 14.15 -21.31
N THR A 497 8.36 14.67 -21.24
CA THR A 497 9.40 14.45 -22.25
C THR A 497 10.53 13.64 -21.65
N ARG A 498 11.02 12.66 -22.40
CA ARG A 498 12.14 11.79 -22.01
C ARG A 498 13.33 12.09 -22.90
N GLU A 499 14.45 12.44 -22.29
CA GLU A 499 15.69 12.76 -22.99
C GLU A 499 16.90 12.18 -22.26
N SER A 500 18.07 12.22 -22.91
CA SER A 500 19.31 11.78 -22.27
C SER A 500 19.70 12.74 -21.15
N LEU A 501 20.11 12.20 -20.00
CA LEU A 501 20.65 13.00 -18.90
C LEU A 501 22.11 13.43 -19.15
N LEU A 502 22.88 12.65 -19.93
CA LEU A 502 24.31 12.86 -20.16
C LEU A 502 24.71 14.30 -20.56
N PRO A 503 23.99 15.00 -21.46
CA PRO A 503 24.33 16.38 -21.82
C PRO A 503 24.28 17.39 -20.66
N TYR A 504 23.59 17.05 -19.58
CA TYR A 504 23.43 17.89 -18.40
C TYR A 504 24.42 17.57 -17.28
N LEU A 505 25.23 16.52 -17.43
CA LEU A 505 26.18 16.08 -16.42
C LEU A 505 27.56 16.70 -16.64
N ASP A 506 28.12 17.31 -15.59
CA ASP A 506 29.51 17.78 -15.60
C ASP A 506 30.46 16.61 -15.27
N LEU A 507 30.80 15.83 -16.30
CA LEU A 507 31.72 14.71 -16.17
C LEU A 507 33.18 15.13 -15.89
N GLU A 508 33.54 16.40 -16.09
CA GLU A 508 34.88 16.91 -15.79
C GLU A 508 35.06 17.14 -14.28
N LYS A 509 34.00 17.57 -13.59
CA LYS A 509 33.95 17.74 -12.12
C LYS A 509 33.46 16.52 -11.37
N ALA A 510 33.05 15.47 -12.07
CA ALA A 510 32.54 14.27 -11.44
C ALA A 510 33.63 13.48 -10.71
N VAL A 511 33.32 12.99 -9.52
CA VAL A 511 34.24 12.23 -8.67
C VAL A 511 33.65 10.90 -8.21
N ALA A 512 34.51 9.90 -8.04
CA ALA A 512 34.21 8.67 -7.34
C ALA A 512 34.88 8.67 -5.97
N LEU A 513 34.10 8.42 -4.91
CA LEU A 513 34.60 8.40 -3.54
C LEU A 513 35.16 7.00 -3.20
N THR A 514 36.47 6.94 -2.96
CA THR A 514 37.20 5.72 -2.57
C THR A 514 37.73 5.83 -1.13
N PRO A 515 38.16 4.72 -0.49
CA PRO A 515 38.73 4.77 0.86
C PRO A 515 40.01 5.60 0.96
N GLU A 516 40.74 5.77 -0.14
CA GLU A 516 41.97 6.56 -0.24
C GLU A 516 41.69 8.04 -0.56
N GLY A 517 40.44 8.39 -0.89
CA GLY A 517 39.99 9.74 -1.23
C GLY A 517 39.19 9.81 -2.54
N PRO A 518 38.69 11.00 -2.90
CA PRO A 518 38.04 11.22 -4.19
C PRO A 518 39.01 11.01 -5.36
N VAL A 519 38.56 10.35 -6.43
CA VAL A 519 39.28 10.23 -7.71
C VAL A 519 38.40 10.74 -8.85
N PRO A 520 38.98 11.28 -9.94
CA PRO A 520 38.19 11.72 -11.09
C PRO A 520 37.37 10.57 -11.68
N LEU A 521 36.09 10.81 -11.98
CA LEU A 521 35.22 9.78 -12.57
C LEU A 521 35.76 9.30 -13.94
N SER A 522 36.48 10.17 -14.67
CA SER A 522 37.12 9.83 -15.95
C SER A 522 38.03 8.60 -15.90
N ASP A 523 38.56 8.26 -14.72
CA ASP A 523 39.41 7.08 -14.53
C ASP A 523 38.59 5.77 -14.58
N LEU A 524 37.27 5.86 -14.39
CA LEU A 524 36.31 4.74 -14.43
C LEU A 524 35.47 4.70 -15.72
N VAL A 525 35.39 5.80 -16.47
CA VAL A 525 34.59 5.88 -17.70
C VAL A 525 35.25 5.07 -18.81
N VAL A 526 34.54 4.04 -19.29
CA VAL A 526 34.92 3.25 -20.47
C VAL A 526 34.38 3.91 -21.74
N GLU A 527 33.11 4.30 -21.71
CA GLU A 527 32.41 4.95 -22.82
C GLU A 527 31.31 5.87 -22.29
N ALA A 528 31.07 7.00 -22.97
CA ALA A 528 29.91 7.84 -22.77
C ALA A 528 29.35 8.20 -24.15
N SER A 529 28.22 7.61 -24.53
CA SER A 529 27.63 7.82 -25.86
C SER A 529 26.10 7.69 -25.82
N GLY A 530 25.42 8.55 -26.58
CA GLY A 530 23.95 8.60 -26.58
C GLY A 530 23.40 8.95 -25.19
N ASP A 531 22.69 8.00 -24.58
CA ASP A 531 22.15 8.05 -23.23
C ASP A 531 22.86 7.08 -22.26
N THR A 532 23.95 6.46 -22.68
CA THR A 532 24.62 5.40 -21.94
C THR A 532 26.00 5.82 -21.44
N LEU A 533 26.23 5.67 -20.14
CA LEU A 533 27.52 5.80 -19.47
C LEU A 533 28.02 4.42 -19.04
N VAL A 534 29.12 3.96 -19.63
CA VAL A 534 29.74 2.68 -19.28
C VAL A 534 30.86 2.92 -18.27
N LEU A 535 30.72 2.34 -17.08
CA LEU A 535 31.70 2.44 -15.99
C LEU A 535 32.40 1.10 -15.75
N SER A 536 33.72 1.11 -15.59
CA SER A 536 34.49 -0.04 -15.08
C SER A 536 34.60 0.04 -13.56
N LEU A 537 33.95 -0.88 -12.85
CA LEU A 537 34.00 -0.94 -11.39
C LEU A 537 35.06 -1.98 -10.96
N GLU A 538 36.29 -1.51 -10.70
CA GLU A 538 37.46 -2.37 -10.42
C GLU A 538 38.02 -2.29 -8.98
N TYR A 539 37.58 -1.31 -8.18
CA TYR A 539 38.25 -0.95 -6.91
C TYR A 539 37.50 -1.46 -5.67
N PRO A 540 38.19 -1.90 -4.59
CA PRO A 540 37.57 -2.58 -3.45
C PRO A 540 36.43 -1.89 -2.71
N ALA A 541 36.22 -0.58 -2.85
CA ALA A 541 35.08 0.14 -2.27
C ALA A 541 34.88 1.54 -2.89
N ILE A 542 34.35 1.63 -4.11
CA ILE A 542 33.69 2.88 -4.52
C ILE A 542 32.34 2.89 -3.78
N ASN A 543 32.06 3.93 -2.99
CA ASN A 543 30.79 4.02 -2.27
C ASN A 543 29.80 4.96 -2.96
N HIS A 544 30.30 6.08 -3.50
CA HIS A 544 29.51 7.13 -4.13
C HIS A 544 30.20 7.61 -5.40
N ILE A 545 29.41 7.97 -6.40
CA ILE A 545 29.85 8.65 -7.61
C ILE A 545 29.03 9.93 -7.70
N LEU A 546 29.67 11.07 -7.49
CA LEU A 546 29.03 12.37 -7.40
C LEU A 546 29.25 13.13 -8.70
N ILE A 547 28.16 13.47 -9.38
CA ILE A 547 28.17 14.12 -10.69
C ILE A 547 27.36 15.42 -10.62
N PRO A 548 28.01 16.61 -10.68
CA PRO A 548 27.27 17.86 -10.75
C PRO A 548 26.36 17.94 -11.99
N VAL A 549 25.20 18.57 -11.83
CA VAL A 549 24.14 18.65 -12.84
C VAL A 549 23.86 20.11 -13.18
N SER A 550 23.79 20.42 -14.48
CA SER A 550 23.43 21.73 -15.00
C SER A 550 22.02 22.15 -14.58
N GLU A 551 21.83 23.44 -14.28
CA GLU A 551 20.52 24.04 -13.99
C GLU A 551 19.51 23.84 -15.14
N ASP A 552 19.97 23.75 -16.39
CA ASP A 552 19.11 23.52 -17.56
C ASP A 552 18.33 22.19 -17.49
N ALA A 553 18.75 21.26 -16.64
CA ALA A 553 18.05 20.00 -16.43
C ALA A 553 16.78 20.14 -15.57
N TYR A 554 16.69 21.15 -14.70
CA TYR A 554 15.65 21.17 -13.65
C TYR A 554 15.06 22.54 -13.31
N MET A 555 15.76 23.64 -13.58
CA MET A 555 15.27 24.98 -13.21
C MET A 555 14.11 25.41 -14.10
N GLY A 556 13.01 25.84 -13.48
CA GLY A 556 11.79 26.26 -14.17
C GLY A 556 10.85 25.12 -14.57
N GLU A 557 11.25 23.87 -14.33
CA GLU A 557 10.40 22.70 -14.57
C GLU A 557 9.39 22.53 -13.43
N GLU A 558 8.20 21.99 -13.73
CA GLU A 558 7.20 21.64 -12.71
C GLU A 558 7.61 20.35 -11.98
N TYR A 559 8.15 19.39 -12.73
CA TYR A 559 8.57 18.09 -12.24
C TYR A 559 9.74 17.58 -13.06
N VAL A 560 10.73 16.99 -12.38
CA VAL A 560 11.80 16.23 -13.02
C VAL A 560 12.01 14.89 -12.35
N GLN A 561 12.43 13.91 -13.14
CA GLN A 561 12.83 12.60 -12.66
C GLN A 561 14.13 12.16 -13.34
N PHE A 562 15.09 11.77 -12.51
CA PHE A 562 16.37 11.21 -12.90
C PHE A 562 16.26 9.69 -12.87
N VAL A 563 16.46 9.06 -14.02
CA VAL A 563 16.29 7.61 -14.19
C VAL A 563 17.63 6.97 -14.50
N VAL A 564 17.94 5.90 -13.78
CA VAL A 564 19.10 5.05 -14.05
C VAL A 564 18.69 3.60 -14.13
N SER A 565 18.94 3.01 -15.29
CA SER A 565 18.71 1.58 -15.52
C SER A 565 19.99 0.89 -15.99
N TYR A 566 20.14 -0.38 -15.64
CA TYR A 566 21.19 -1.24 -16.16
C TYR A 566 20.66 -2.65 -16.41
N PRO A 567 21.32 -3.44 -17.28
CA PRO A 567 20.85 -4.78 -17.65
C PRO A 567 20.63 -5.67 -16.43
N TYR A 568 19.47 -6.34 -16.38
CA TYR A 568 19.09 -7.21 -15.26
C TYR A 568 20.14 -8.28 -14.95
N GLU A 569 20.84 -8.79 -15.96
CA GLU A 569 21.87 -9.83 -15.78
C GLU A 569 23.07 -9.38 -14.94
N LEU A 570 23.26 -8.08 -14.73
CA LEU A 570 24.24 -7.54 -13.78
C LEU A 570 23.68 -7.45 -12.36
N PHE A 571 22.36 -7.25 -12.21
CA PHE A 571 21.70 -7.28 -10.92
C PHE A 571 21.61 -8.71 -10.39
N ASP A 572 21.18 -9.64 -11.25
CA ASP A 572 21.20 -11.08 -11.00
C ASP A 572 21.54 -11.89 -12.27
N PRO A 573 22.74 -12.48 -12.36
CA PRO A 573 23.17 -13.26 -13.52
C PRO A 573 22.51 -14.64 -13.62
N GLU A 574 21.87 -15.14 -12.55
CA GLU A 574 21.11 -16.41 -12.59
C GLU A 574 19.77 -16.25 -13.32
N GLY A 575 19.38 -15.00 -13.61
CA GLY A 575 18.18 -14.64 -14.35
C GLY A 575 16.92 -15.18 -13.66
N ARG A 576 15.97 -15.67 -14.46
CA ARG A 576 14.66 -16.10 -13.96
C ARG A 576 14.59 -17.54 -13.42
N SER A 577 15.72 -18.23 -13.32
CA SER A 577 15.74 -19.69 -13.07
C SER A 577 16.40 -20.10 -11.76
N GLY A 578 17.02 -19.15 -11.05
CA GLY A 578 17.82 -19.40 -9.87
C GLY A 578 17.12 -19.07 -8.55
N ILE A 579 17.65 -19.60 -7.45
CA ILE A 579 17.44 -19.01 -6.13
C ILE A 579 18.34 -17.76 -6.11
N TYR A 580 17.73 -16.61 -6.37
CA TYR A 580 18.33 -15.29 -6.44
C TYR A 580 19.19 -14.96 -5.21
N ARG A 581 20.48 -15.32 -5.22
CA ARG A 581 21.42 -15.04 -4.12
C ARG A 581 22.83 -14.92 -4.67
N SER A 582 23.54 -13.87 -4.27
CA SER A 582 24.99 -13.80 -4.47
C SER A 582 25.68 -14.95 -3.73
N PRO A 583 26.77 -15.52 -4.29
CA PRO A 583 27.61 -16.49 -3.59
C PRO A 583 28.25 -15.95 -2.29
N LEU A 584 28.30 -14.63 -2.13
CA LEU A 584 29.01 -13.95 -1.03
C LEU A 584 28.08 -13.26 -0.03
N TYR A 585 26.82 -13.01 -0.39
CA TYR A 585 25.86 -12.25 0.40
C TYR A 585 24.43 -12.67 0.08
N GLU A 586 23.51 -12.56 1.04
CA GLU A 586 22.08 -12.81 0.84
C GLU A 586 21.42 -11.60 0.14
N GLY A 587 21.73 -11.40 -1.15
CA GLY A 587 21.21 -10.28 -1.95
C GLY A 587 21.69 -10.29 -3.41
N PRO A 588 21.45 -9.21 -4.17
CA PRO A 588 21.78 -9.15 -5.60
C PRO A 588 23.29 -9.05 -5.83
N TRP A 589 23.74 -9.39 -7.03
CA TRP A 589 25.17 -9.35 -7.37
C TRP A 589 25.68 -7.91 -7.50
N LEU A 590 24.89 -7.01 -8.06
CA LEU A 590 25.15 -5.58 -8.09
C LEU A 590 23.96 -4.84 -7.47
N TYR A 591 24.21 -4.14 -6.37
CA TYR A 591 23.24 -3.28 -5.71
C TYR A 591 23.72 -1.83 -5.79
N ILE A 592 23.01 -1.03 -6.57
CA ILE A 592 23.19 0.42 -6.63
C ILE A 592 21.96 1.13 -6.05
N GLY A 593 22.16 2.36 -5.61
CA GLY A 593 21.12 3.32 -5.24
C GLY A 593 21.39 4.63 -5.95
N THR A 594 20.37 5.46 -6.08
CA THR A 594 20.49 6.79 -6.68
C THR A 594 19.95 7.85 -5.74
N GLU A 595 20.68 8.95 -5.61
CA GLU A 595 20.29 10.06 -4.75
C GLU A 595 20.46 11.39 -5.51
N ILE A 596 19.65 12.38 -5.15
CA ILE A 596 19.82 13.75 -5.62
C ILE A 596 20.17 14.62 -4.43
N HIS A 597 21.24 15.38 -4.58
CA HIS A 597 21.79 16.27 -3.57
C HIS A 597 21.84 17.69 -4.09
N TYR A 598 21.91 18.65 -3.19
CA TYR A 598 22.32 20.01 -3.47
C TYR A 598 23.63 20.27 -2.73
N TRP A 599 24.70 20.47 -3.49
CA TRP A 599 26.06 20.64 -3.01
C TRP A 599 26.38 22.12 -2.85
N PHE A 600 27.14 22.43 -1.81
CA PHE A 600 27.70 23.74 -1.53
C PHE A 600 29.22 23.59 -1.38
N ASP A 601 30.02 24.17 -2.26
CA ASP A 601 31.50 24.15 -2.19
C ASP A 601 31.99 25.01 -1.01
N LEU A 602 31.91 24.48 0.21
CA LEU A 602 32.15 25.22 1.44
C LEU A 602 33.66 25.43 1.66
N ASP A 603 34.49 24.49 1.23
CA ASP A 603 35.94 24.57 1.34
C ASP A 603 36.66 25.19 0.13
N ARG A 604 35.93 25.37 -0.99
CA ARG A 604 36.38 26.03 -2.23
C ARG A 604 37.41 25.24 -3.03
N ASP A 605 37.34 23.92 -2.98
CA ASP A 605 38.17 23.04 -3.78
C ASP A 605 37.55 22.69 -5.16
N GLY A 606 36.26 23.03 -5.34
CA GLY A 606 35.51 22.81 -6.58
C GLY A 606 35.18 21.34 -6.84
N GLN A 607 35.17 20.49 -5.82
CA GLN A 607 34.82 19.07 -5.87
C GLN A 607 33.67 18.75 -4.91
N PRO A 608 32.67 17.97 -5.31
CA PRO A 608 31.60 17.61 -4.41
C PRO A 608 32.05 16.60 -3.35
N GLU A 609 31.80 16.91 -2.07
CA GLU A 609 31.98 16.00 -0.93
C GLU A 609 30.66 15.80 -0.15
N MET A 610 30.46 14.62 0.46
CA MET A 610 29.17 14.27 1.09
C MET A 610 28.78 15.17 2.27
N ASN A 611 29.76 15.58 3.09
CA ASN A 611 29.62 16.55 4.20
C ASN A 611 29.18 17.95 3.74
N GLU A 612 29.38 18.26 2.46
CA GLU A 612 29.00 19.52 1.83
C GLU A 612 27.67 19.45 1.08
N THR A 613 26.95 18.32 1.18
CA THR A 613 25.69 18.12 0.48
C THR A 613 24.48 18.05 1.39
N ALA A 614 23.39 18.64 0.92
CA ALA A 614 22.04 18.46 1.44
C ALA A 614 21.28 17.49 0.54
N ARG A 615 20.72 16.40 1.09
CA ARG A 615 19.94 15.44 0.28
C ARG A 615 18.57 16.06 -0.07
N MET A 616 18.19 15.98 -1.34
CA MET A 616 16.92 16.47 -1.88
C MET A 616 15.88 15.35 -1.97
N ASN A 617 16.24 14.21 -2.57
CA ASN A 617 15.42 12.98 -2.57
C ASN A 617 16.31 11.75 -2.89
N TYR A 618 15.77 10.54 -2.80
CA TYR A 618 16.51 9.31 -3.08
C TYR A 618 15.62 8.15 -3.56
N ASP A 619 16.24 7.20 -4.26
CA ASP A 619 15.69 5.87 -4.56
C ASP A 619 16.77 4.81 -4.31
N ILE A 620 16.61 4.05 -3.22
CA ILE A 620 17.57 3.04 -2.75
C ILE A 620 16.77 1.80 -2.38
N ARG A 621 16.77 0.82 -3.27
CA ARG A 621 15.99 -0.43 -3.18
C ARG A 621 16.62 -1.52 -4.04
N TYR A 622 16.24 -2.78 -3.83
CA TYR A 622 16.82 -3.88 -4.60
C TYR A 622 16.18 -3.93 -5.99
N ALA A 623 16.74 -3.16 -6.92
CA ALA A 623 16.28 -3.05 -8.31
C ALA A 623 17.42 -2.72 -9.27
N ASN A 624 17.23 -3.03 -10.55
CA ASN A 624 18.14 -2.63 -11.63
C ASN A 624 17.69 -1.37 -12.39
N ASN A 625 16.62 -0.73 -11.92
CA ASN A 625 16.14 0.53 -12.45
C ASN A 625 15.60 1.42 -11.33
N LEU A 626 16.11 2.65 -11.24
CA LEU A 626 15.93 3.56 -10.11
C LEU A 626 15.48 4.95 -10.60
N HIS A 627 14.61 5.60 -9.82
CA HIS A 627 13.96 6.85 -10.19
C HIS A 627 14.01 7.83 -9.02
N VAL A 628 14.78 8.90 -9.15
CA VAL A 628 14.75 10.00 -8.17
C VAL A 628 13.91 11.14 -8.71
N GLN A 629 12.83 11.46 -8.01
CA GLN A 629 11.83 12.44 -8.44
C GLN A 629 12.02 13.73 -7.64
N LEU A 630 11.90 14.89 -8.31
CA LEU A 630 11.83 16.20 -7.66
C LEU A 630 10.63 16.96 -8.22
N GLY A 631 9.68 17.26 -7.33
CA GLY A 631 8.59 18.17 -7.64
C GLY A 631 8.97 19.62 -7.34
N LYS A 632 8.64 20.53 -8.27
CA LYS A 632 8.96 21.96 -8.22
C LYS A 632 10.42 22.26 -7.85
N PRO A 633 11.41 21.81 -8.64
CA PRO A 633 12.83 21.88 -8.28
C PRO A 633 13.30 23.30 -7.90
N SER A 634 12.80 24.35 -8.55
CA SER A 634 13.16 25.73 -8.22
C SER A 634 12.75 26.13 -6.79
N GLU A 635 11.54 25.78 -6.35
CA GLU A 635 11.09 26.05 -4.97
C GLU A 635 11.93 25.25 -3.95
N LYS A 636 12.35 24.05 -4.33
CA LYS A 636 13.16 23.16 -3.47
C LYS A 636 14.59 23.64 -3.32
N VAL A 637 15.17 24.18 -4.39
CA VAL A 637 16.49 24.83 -4.34
C VAL A 637 16.46 26.06 -3.44
N GLU A 638 15.43 26.90 -3.54
CA GLU A 638 15.25 28.03 -2.62
C GLU A 638 15.16 27.56 -1.16
N ALA A 639 14.33 26.54 -0.89
CA ALA A 639 14.14 25.99 0.44
C ALA A 639 15.41 25.37 1.04
N VAL A 640 16.20 24.63 0.25
CA VAL A 640 17.44 24.03 0.77
C VAL A 640 18.52 25.07 1.04
N ILE A 641 18.63 26.12 0.21
CA ILE A 641 19.55 27.24 0.45
C ILE A 641 19.18 27.95 1.74
N GLU A 642 17.90 28.25 1.96
CA GLU A 642 17.41 28.86 3.21
C GLU A 642 17.76 27.98 4.41
N ARG A 643 17.44 26.68 4.33
CA ARG A 643 17.66 25.73 5.44
C ARG A 643 19.14 25.56 5.79
N VAL A 644 20.01 25.48 4.79
CA VAL A 644 21.45 25.38 4.99
C VAL A 644 22.02 26.69 5.54
N SER A 645 21.54 27.84 5.06
CA SER A 645 21.95 29.14 5.61
C SER A 645 21.58 29.28 7.08
N GLU A 646 20.38 28.85 7.48
CA GLU A 646 19.98 28.81 8.90
C GLU A 646 20.90 27.90 9.73
N TYR A 647 21.21 26.72 9.20
CA TYR A 647 22.06 25.72 9.87
C TYR A 647 23.49 26.21 10.10
N LEU A 648 24.07 26.91 9.12
CA LEU A 648 25.43 27.44 9.20
C LEU A 648 25.52 28.78 9.97
N GLY A 649 24.39 29.44 10.24
CA GLY A 649 24.37 30.78 10.80
C GLY A 649 24.82 31.85 9.80
N ASP A 650 24.37 31.72 8.56
CA ASP A 650 24.69 32.44 7.31
C ASP A 650 25.57 31.63 6.34
N LEU A 651 25.05 31.39 5.13
CA LEU A 651 25.81 30.76 4.04
C LEU A 651 26.91 31.71 3.54
N PRO A 652 28.17 31.27 3.37
CA PRO A 652 29.25 32.13 2.89
C PRO A 652 28.99 32.68 1.47
N GLU A 653 29.36 33.95 1.23
CA GLU A 653 29.16 34.60 -0.07
C GLU A 653 30.06 33.98 -1.16
N GLY A 654 29.47 33.75 -2.35
CA GLY A 654 30.17 33.25 -3.53
C GLY A 654 30.54 31.77 -3.48
N VAL A 655 29.87 30.98 -2.63
CA VAL A 655 29.96 29.52 -2.62
C VAL A 655 29.37 28.98 -3.92
N GLU A 656 30.14 28.17 -4.64
CA GLU A 656 29.64 27.41 -5.77
C GLU A 656 28.62 26.40 -5.26
N ASN A 657 27.52 26.24 -5.99
CA ASN A 657 26.49 25.28 -5.66
C ASN A 657 25.91 24.69 -6.93
N ALA A 658 25.46 23.44 -6.82
CA ALA A 658 24.82 22.73 -7.90
C ALA A 658 24.01 21.57 -7.34
N LEU A 659 23.04 21.12 -8.13
CA LEU A 659 22.46 19.81 -7.93
C LEU A 659 23.53 18.76 -8.26
N VAL A 660 23.63 17.71 -7.46
CA VAL A 660 24.55 16.58 -7.65
C VAL A 660 23.74 15.30 -7.78
N PHE A 661 23.98 14.58 -8.87
CA PHE A 661 23.48 13.24 -9.09
C PHE A 661 24.45 12.23 -8.49
N ASP A 662 24.00 11.49 -7.48
CA ASP A 662 24.79 10.49 -6.76
C ASP A 662 24.39 9.08 -7.18
N ILE A 663 25.34 8.33 -7.74
CA ILE A 663 25.20 6.88 -7.94
C ILE A 663 25.95 6.19 -6.81
N ARG A 664 25.18 5.64 -5.88
CA ARG A 664 25.69 4.95 -4.71
C ARG A 664 25.89 3.47 -5.01
N ILE A 665 27.10 2.96 -4.83
CA ILE A 665 27.39 1.54 -4.97
C ILE A 665 27.31 0.90 -3.58
N LEU A 666 26.23 0.18 -3.30
CA LEU A 666 26.00 -0.47 -2.00
C LEU A 666 26.64 -1.86 -1.93
N HIS A 667 26.65 -2.58 -3.05
CA HIS A 667 27.27 -3.90 -3.13
C HIS A 667 27.68 -4.27 -4.56
N ASN A 668 28.86 -4.90 -4.71
CA ASN A 668 29.34 -5.43 -6.00
C ASN A 668 30.07 -6.77 -5.80
N THR A 669 29.37 -7.87 -6.07
CA THR A 669 29.89 -9.24 -6.00
C THR A 669 30.94 -9.53 -7.09
N TYR A 670 30.80 -8.95 -8.30
CA TYR A 670 31.71 -9.22 -9.42
C TYR A 670 33.15 -8.85 -9.08
N TYR A 671 33.35 -7.76 -8.36
CA TYR A 671 34.67 -7.35 -7.87
C TYR A 671 35.36 -8.49 -7.11
N TYR A 672 34.68 -9.13 -6.16
CA TYR A 672 35.26 -10.19 -5.33
C TYR A 672 35.51 -11.50 -6.08
N ILE A 673 34.80 -11.75 -7.18
CA ILE A 673 34.89 -12.99 -7.94
C ILE A 673 35.90 -12.88 -9.09
N GLN A 674 35.87 -11.79 -9.85
CA GLN A 674 36.63 -11.63 -11.09
C GLN A 674 37.43 -10.32 -11.19
N GLY A 675 37.36 -9.44 -10.19
CA GLY A 675 38.17 -8.22 -10.09
C GLY A 675 37.53 -6.96 -10.66
N SER A 676 36.71 -7.06 -11.71
CA SER A 676 35.97 -5.92 -12.25
C SER A 676 34.68 -6.30 -12.96
N VAL A 677 33.83 -5.30 -13.21
CA VAL A 677 32.63 -5.41 -14.06
C VAL A 677 32.42 -4.09 -14.81
N GLU A 678 32.12 -4.19 -16.11
CA GLU A 678 31.65 -3.06 -16.90
C GLU A 678 30.14 -2.93 -16.74
N VAL A 679 29.68 -1.76 -16.32
CA VAL A 679 28.27 -1.46 -16.05
C VAL A 679 27.80 -0.41 -17.04
N PRO A 680 26.98 -0.77 -18.06
CA PRO A 680 26.35 0.18 -18.95
C PRO A 680 25.12 0.78 -18.25
N LEU A 681 25.25 2.01 -17.76
CA LEU A 681 24.18 2.76 -17.14
C LEU A 681 23.45 3.59 -18.21
N LYS A 682 22.17 3.29 -18.44
CA LYS A 682 21.30 4.17 -19.24
C LYS A 682 20.80 5.28 -18.32
N LEU A 683 21.07 6.54 -18.69
CA LEU A 683 20.78 7.73 -17.91
C LEU A 683 19.76 8.60 -18.65
N GLU A 684 18.55 8.70 -18.11
CA GLU A 684 17.45 9.48 -18.70
C GLU A 684 16.97 10.57 -17.74
N LEU A 685 16.55 11.68 -18.33
CA LEU A 685 15.87 12.78 -17.68
C LEU A 685 14.43 12.83 -18.20
N VAL A 686 13.48 12.70 -17.28
CA VAL A 686 12.06 12.91 -17.57
C VAL A 686 11.66 14.26 -17.00
N LYS A 687 11.14 15.14 -17.85
CA LYS A 687 10.58 16.44 -17.46
C LYS A 687 9.08 16.41 -17.69
N ALA A 688 8.27 16.93 -16.78
CA ALA A 688 6.84 17.03 -16.99
C ALA A 688 6.31 18.44 -16.73
N GLU A 689 5.40 18.88 -17.59
CA GLU A 689 4.73 20.18 -17.51
C GLU A 689 3.21 20.02 -17.45
N ARG A 690 2.54 20.99 -16.83
CA ARG A 690 1.08 21.06 -16.82
C ARG A 690 0.58 21.50 -18.19
N THR A 691 -0.32 20.71 -18.77
CA THR A 691 -0.97 21.04 -20.04
C THR A 691 -2.48 20.99 -19.88
N THR A 692 -3.19 21.88 -20.55
CA THR A 692 -4.66 21.89 -20.54
C THR A 692 -5.19 20.51 -20.93
N TRP A 693 -6.14 19.98 -20.16
CA TRP A 693 -6.72 18.68 -20.42
C TRP A 693 -8.03 18.80 -21.17
N ASP A 694 -7.97 18.67 -22.49
CA ASP A 694 -9.11 18.86 -23.40
C ASP A 694 -10.26 17.86 -23.20
N TRP A 695 -10.09 16.82 -22.37
CA TRP A 695 -11.14 15.87 -22.04
C TRP A 695 -12.10 16.41 -20.99
N VAL A 696 -11.64 17.34 -20.15
CA VAL A 696 -12.38 17.84 -18.99
C VAL A 696 -12.69 19.32 -19.19
N THR A 697 -13.96 19.62 -19.36
CA THR A 697 -14.45 20.98 -19.51
C THR A 697 -15.06 21.47 -18.20
N VAL A 698 -14.57 22.60 -17.71
CA VAL A 698 -15.06 23.34 -16.55
C VAL A 698 -15.40 24.79 -16.96
N PRO A 699 -16.31 25.49 -16.27
CA PRO A 699 -16.51 26.91 -16.52
C PRO A 699 -15.24 27.70 -16.17
N GLU A 700 -14.90 28.72 -16.95
CA GLU A 700 -13.71 29.57 -16.71
C GLU A 700 -13.72 30.17 -15.29
N THR A 701 -14.90 30.57 -14.82
CA THR A 701 -15.09 31.18 -13.50
C THR A 701 -16.30 30.57 -12.80
N ALA A 702 -16.20 30.42 -11.47
CA ALA A 702 -17.32 30.07 -10.61
C ALA A 702 -17.38 31.00 -9.39
N THR A 703 -18.56 31.49 -9.06
CA THR A 703 -18.89 31.98 -7.72
C THR A 703 -19.45 30.78 -6.96
N GLY A 704 -19.01 30.51 -5.73
CA GLY A 704 -19.27 29.27 -4.98
C GLY A 704 -20.67 28.64 -5.12
N GLY A 705 -20.74 27.32 -4.94
CA GLY A 705 -21.92 26.48 -5.21
C GLY A 705 -21.59 25.28 -6.10
N SER A 706 -22.59 24.73 -6.79
CA SER A 706 -22.41 23.62 -7.71
C SER A 706 -21.90 24.09 -9.07
N VAL A 707 -20.84 23.46 -9.54
CA VAL A 707 -20.23 23.61 -10.86
C VAL A 707 -20.43 22.34 -11.65
N GLU A 708 -20.85 22.49 -12.91
CA GLU A 708 -20.94 21.39 -13.85
C GLU A 708 -19.55 21.10 -14.45
N VAL A 709 -19.12 19.85 -14.39
CA VAL A 709 -17.91 19.33 -15.03
C VAL A 709 -18.33 18.38 -16.13
N THR A 710 -17.94 18.66 -17.37
CA THR A 710 -18.21 17.77 -18.51
C THR A 710 -16.94 17.01 -18.87
N VAL A 711 -17.02 15.68 -18.88
CA VAL A 711 -15.94 14.81 -19.35
C VAL A 711 -16.32 14.29 -20.74
N THR A 712 -15.51 14.58 -21.75
CA THR A 712 -15.66 14.09 -23.12
C THR A 712 -14.45 13.25 -23.50
N VAL A 713 -14.62 11.93 -23.52
CA VAL A 713 -13.56 10.99 -23.89
C VAL A 713 -13.41 10.98 -25.40
N PRO A 714 -12.21 11.17 -25.98
CA PRO A 714 -12.01 11.06 -27.42
C PRO A 714 -12.45 9.70 -27.97
N SER A 715 -13.00 9.68 -29.18
CA SER A 715 -13.44 8.42 -29.82
C SER A 715 -12.30 7.46 -30.13
N ASN A 716 -11.06 7.96 -30.20
CA ASN A 716 -9.84 7.19 -30.40
C ASN A 716 -9.06 6.96 -29.09
N ALA A 717 -9.61 7.34 -27.93
CA ALA A 717 -9.02 7.03 -26.64
C ALA A 717 -8.88 5.51 -26.50
N LYS A 718 -7.74 5.06 -26.02
CA LYS A 718 -7.48 3.64 -25.81
C LYS A 718 -8.00 3.24 -24.43
N PRO A 719 -8.40 1.97 -24.23
CA PRO A 719 -8.72 1.48 -22.89
C PRO A 719 -7.52 1.61 -21.94
N GLY A 720 -7.77 1.91 -20.67
CA GLY A 720 -6.75 2.24 -19.67
C GLY A 720 -7.30 3.19 -18.62
N VAL A 721 -6.43 3.80 -17.81
CA VAL A 721 -6.80 4.84 -16.85
C VAL A 721 -6.06 6.13 -17.16
N TYR A 722 -6.77 7.25 -17.07
CA TYR A 722 -6.27 8.58 -17.38
C TYR A 722 -6.47 9.49 -16.18
N GLU A 723 -5.45 10.28 -15.86
CA GLU A 723 -5.45 11.18 -14.70
C GLU A 723 -5.15 12.63 -15.07
N GLY A 724 -5.59 13.50 -14.17
CA GLY A 724 -5.19 14.90 -14.14
C GLY A 724 -5.81 15.59 -12.93
N TYR A 725 -5.85 16.91 -12.98
CA TYR A 725 -6.45 17.74 -11.95
C TYR A 725 -7.46 18.72 -12.54
N ILE A 726 -8.44 19.09 -11.72
CA ILE A 726 -9.06 20.41 -11.80
C ILE A 726 -8.42 21.29 -10.74
N ALA A 727 -7.78 22.38 -11.16
CA ALA A 727 -7.30 23.45 -10.28
C ALA A 727 -8.41 24.47 -10.03
N VAL A 728 -8.62 24.82 -8.77
CA VAL A 728 -9.48 25.94 -8.36
C VAL A 728 -8.59 27.05 -7.77
N LYS A 729 -8.47 28.15 -8.52
CA LYS A 729 -7.60 29.30 -8.22
C LYS A 729 -8.44 30.49 -7.73
N GLY A 730 -7.86 31.36 -6.88
CA GLY A 730 -8.50 32.60 -6.41
C GLY A 730 -8.66 32.72 -4.89
N GLY A 731 -8.38 31.65 -4.15
CA GLY A 731 -8.21 31.69 -2.69
C GLY A 731 -6.78 32.08 -2.27
N ALA A 732 -6.45 31.86 -1.00
CA ALA A 732 -5.10 32.03 -0.47
C ALA A 732 -4.08 31.06 -1.11
N LYS A 733 -4.56 30.01 -1.78
CA LYS A 733 -3.79 29.04 -2.55
C LYS A 733 -4.65 28.39 -3.64
N GLU A 734 -4.00 27.69 -4.56
CA GLU A 734 -4.63 26.76 -5.50
C GLU A 734 -5.08 25.49 -4.77
N VAL A 735 -6.29 25.03 -5.09
CA VAL A 735 -6.83 23.73 -4.65
C VAL A 735 -6.76 22.75 -5.81
N LEU A 736 -6.15 21.60 -5.60
CA LEU A 736 -6.07 20.52 -6.60
C LEU A 736 -7.10 19.43 -6.32
N VAL A 737 -7.99 19.21 -7.30
CA VAL A 737 -8.97 18.12 -7.28
C VAL A 737 -8.50 17.02 -8.24
N PRO A 738 -7.97 15.89 -7.74
CA PRO A 738 -7.70 14.71 -8.54
C PRO A 738 -8.89 14.32 -9.42
N VAL A 739 -8.63 14.06 -10.69
CA VAL A 739 -9.60 13.52 -11.65
C VAL A 739 -9.07 12.22 -12.21
N SER A 740 -9.85 11.15 -12.10
CA SER A 740 -9.49 9.83 -12.67
C SER A 740 -10.59 9.30 -13.58
N ILE A 741 -10.20 8.92 -14.80
CA ILE A 741 -11.08 8.51 -15.89
C ILE A 741 -10.65 7.13 -16.42
N PRO A 742 -11.21 6.02 -15.93
CA PRO A 742 -11.02 4.72 -16.54
C PRO A 742 -11.79 4.64 -17.86
N VAL A 743 -11.08 4.32 -18.95
CA VAL A 743 -11.65 4.09 -20.29
C VAL A 743 -11.70 2.59 -20.54
N LYS A 744 -12.89 2.06 -20.83
CA LYS A 744 -13.11 0.61 -20.97
C LYS A 744 -13.11 0.10 -22.39
N ALA A 745 -12.67 -1.14 -22.56
CA ALA A 745 -12.87 -1.92 -23.77
C ALA A 745 -14.27 -2.57 -23.76
N LEU A 746 -14.81 -2.83 -24.96
CA LEU A 746 -16.12 -3.47 -25.13
C LEU A 746 -15.99 -4.80 -25.87
N LEU A 747 -16.55 -5.86 -25.30
CA LEU A 747 -16.67 -7.17 -25.92
C LEU A 747 -18.14 -7.46 -26.23
N SER A 748 -18.55 -7.14 -27.47
CA SER A 748 -19.90 -7.40 -27.99
C SER A 748 -19.92 -8.61 -28.93
N GLU A 749 -21.08 -8.88 -29.55
CA GLU A 749 -21.27 -10.01 -30.48
C GLU A 749 -20.37 -9.92 -31.73
N GLU A 750 -20.00 -8.71 -32.15
CA GLU A 750 -19.22 -8.49 -33.37
C GLU A 750 -17.71 -8.72 -33.17
N GLU A 751 -17.21 -8.54 -31.95
CA GLU A 751 -15.79 -8.63 -31.64
C GLU A 751 -15.29 -10.07 -31.65
N ARG A 752 -14.35 -10.36 -32.56
CA ARG A 752 -13.64 -11.65 -32.59
C ARG A 752 -12.41 -11.68 -31.69
N ALA A 753 -11.82 -10.52 -31.43
CA ALA A 753 -10.73 -10.32 -30.50
C ALA A 753 -10.64 -8.82 -30.19
N ILE A 754 -10.17 -8.49 -28.99
CA ILE A 754 -9.78 -7.13 -28.61
C ILE A 754 -8.26 -7.11 -28.50
N VAL A 755 -7.65 -6.08 -29.08
CA VAL A 755 -6.21 -5.87 -29.01
C VAL A 755 -5.97 -4.51 -28.37
N LEU A 756 -5.34 -4.53 -27.19
CA LEU A 756 -4.95 -3.32 -26.47
C LEU A 756 -3.44 -3.16 -26.62
N GLU A 757 -3.03 -2.15 -27.41
CA GLU A 757 -1.63 -1.78 -27.60
C GLU A 757 -1.49 -0.27 -27.84
N GLY A 758 -0.43 0.30 -27.27
CA GLY A 758 -0.13 1.73 -27.21
C GLY A 758 1.17 2.11 -27.91
N GLU A 759 1.25 3.33 -28.43
CA GLU A 759 2.54 4.02 -28.48
C GLU A 759 2.66 4.81 -27.17
N ALA A 760 3.88 5.20 -26.78
CA ALA A 760 4.07 6.03 -25.59
C ALA A 760 3.26 7.33 -25.72
N GLU A 761 2.46 7.64 -24.71
CA GLU A 761 1.58 8.80 -24.71
C GLU A 761 2.27 10.07 -24.21
N ASN A 762 3.54 9.96 -23.80
CA ASN A 762 4.34 11.05 -23.24
C ASN A 762 3.66 11.65 -22.01
N VAL A 763 3.33 10.78 -21.05
CA VAL A 763 2.69 11.11 -19.77
C VAL A 763 3.43 10.41 -18.63
N LEU A 764 3.17 10.80 -17.38
CA LEU A 764 3.82 10.17 -16.22
C LEU A 764 3.28 8.75 -15.93
N TYR A 765 1.99 8.51 -16.18
CA TYR A 765 1.36 7.19 -16.07
C TYR A 765 1.09 6.58 -17.47
N GLU A 766 2.04 5.80 -17.98
CA GLU A 766 1.96 5.21 -19.32
C GLU A 766 1.14 3.92 -19.34
N ASN A 767 -0.08 3.93 -19.90
CA ASN A 767 -0.97 2.77 -19.88
C ASN A 767 -0.35 1.48 -20.48
N TYR A 768 0.49 1.58 -21.51
CA TYR A 768 1.00 0.43 -22.29
C TYR A 768 2.51 0.17 -22.13
N TYR A 769 3.14 0.85 -21.18
CA TYR A 769 4.56 0.69 -20.86
C TYR A 769 4.74 0.49 -19.36
N VAL A 770 5.72 -0.32 -19.00
CA VAL A 770 6.14 -0.52 -17.61
C VAL A 770 7.61 -0.14 -17.44
N GLU A 771 7.93 0.43 -16.29
CA GLU A 771 9.27 0.97 -16.03
C GLU A 771 10.09 0.14 -15.04
N GLY A 772 9.63 -0.99 -14.51
CA GLY A 772 10.49 -1.77 -13.60
C GLY A 772 10.68 -1.14 -12.22
N GLN A 773 9.64 -0.47 -11.72
CA GLN A 773 9.63 0.19 -10.41
C GLN A 773 9.27 -0.81 -9.28
N PHE A 774 9.99 -1.93 -9.20
CA PHE A 774 9.82 -2.97 -8.17
C PHE A 774 10.94 -2.93 -7.11
N ASP A 775 10.67 -3.35 -5.89
CA ASP A 775 11.70 -3.63 -4.88
C ASP A 775 11.71 -5.11 -4.55
N TRP A 776 12.81 -5.76 -4.92
CA TRP A 776 13.01 -7.19 -4.70
C TRP A 776 13.13 -7.57 -3.21
N SER A 777 13.46 -6.61 -2.35
CA SER A 777 13.52 -6.81 -0.89
C SER A 777 12.16 -6.60 -0.20
N TRP A 778 11.16 -6.09 -0.92
CA TRP A 778 9.83 -5.78 -0.39
C TRP A 778 8.79 -6.86 -0.71
N ARG A 779 7.57 -6.68 -0.24
CA ARG A 779 6.47 -7.65 -0.32
C ARG A 779 5.71 -7.57 -1.66
N TYR A 780 4.64 -8.37 -1.77
CA TYR A 780 3.91 -8.64 -3.00
C TYR A 780 3.39 -7.41 -3.76
N GLU A 781 3.02 -6.34 -3.07
CA GLU A 781 2.51 -5.10 -3.68
C GLU A 781 3.54 -4.41 -4.56
N SER A 782 4.84 -4.62 -4.31
CA SER A 782 5.89 -3.87 -5.01
C SER A 782 6.01 -4.24 -6.48
N GLY A 783 6.00 -3.26 -7.37
CA GLY A 783 6.01 -3.43 -8.82
C GLY A 783 5.24 -2.33 -9.51
N ASP A 784 5.23 -2.34 -10.83
CA ASP A 784 4.58 -1.30 -11.64
C ASP A 784 3.29 -1.85 -12.27
N TRP A 785 2.14 -1.29 -11.89
CA TRP A 785 0.82 -1.86 -12.19
C TRP A 785 0.00 -1.03 -13.20
N ARG A 786 -0.72 -1.71 -14.08
CA ARG A 786 -1.68 -1.13 -15.04
C ARG A 786 -3.03 -1.83 -14.93
N VAL A 787 -4.11 -1.07 -15.10
CA VAL A 787 -5.46 -1.63 -15.06
C VAL A 787 -6.28 -1.22 -16.28
N PHE A 788 -7.04 -2.18 -16.80
CA PHE A 788 -7.83 -2.01 -18.01
C PHE A 788 -9.23 -2.56 -17.77
N PRO A 789 -10.26 -1.69 -17.67
CA PRO A 789 -11.62 -2.15 -17.59
C PRO A 789 -12.09 -2.74 -18.93
N LEU A 790 -12.79 -3.87 -18.85
CA LEU A 790 -13.37 -4.61 -19.98
C LEU A 790 -14.84 -4.88 -19.65
N GLU A 791 -15.75 -4.41 -20.50
CA GLU A 791 -17.17 -4.73 -20.39
C GLU A 791 -17.56 -5.84 -21.36
N VAL A 792 -18.06 -6.96 -20.83
CA VAL A 792 -18.60 -8.08 -21.60
C VAL A 792 -20.11 -7.92 -21.71
N GLN A 793 -20.62 -7.69 -22.93
CA GLN A 793 -22.06 -7.54 -23.19
C GLN A 793 -22.68 -8.75 -23.88
N ASP A 794 -21.87 -9.51 -24.62
CA ASP A 794 -22.32 -10.68 -25.37
C ASP A 794 -22.61 -11.85 -24.41
N GLU A 795 -23.89 -12.15 -24.21
CA GLU A 795 -24.35 -13.26 -23.37
C GLU A 795 -23.85 -14.63 -23.85
N SER A 796 -23.46 -14.79 -25.11
CA SER A 796 -22.89 -16.05 -25.60
C SER A 796 -21.47 -16.30 -25.07
N VAL A 797 -20.76 -15.27 -24.59
CA VAL A 797 -19.40 -15.39 -24.06
C VAL A 797 -19.43 -16.08 -22.71
N VAL A 798 -18.84 -17.28 -22.61
CA VAL A 798 -18.69 -18.04 -21.34
C VAL A 798 -17.29 -17.91 -20.73
N GLY A 799 -16.38 -17.29 -21.47
CA GLY A 799 -15.02 -17.01 -21.03
C GLY A 799 -14.21 -16.34 -22.12
N PHE A 800 -12.97 -15.96 -21.83
CA PHE A 800 -12.05 -15.44 -22.84
C PHE A 800 -10.60 -15.84 -22.55
N ILE A 801 -9.81 -16.00 -23.62
CA ILE A 801 -8.36 -16.17 -23.55
C ILE A 801 -7.73 -14.79 -23.51
N LEU A 802 -6.99 -14.51 -22.45
CA LEU A 802 -6.23 -13.28 -22.24
C LEU A 802 -4.75 -13.58 -22.40
N THR A 803 -4.07 -12.88 -23.30
CA THR A 803 -2.61 -12.94 -23.46
C THR A 803 -1.99 -11.57 -23.28
N VAL A 804 -1.01 -11.45 -22.39
CA VAL A 804 -0.12 -10.30 -22.26
C VAL A 804 1.24 -10.68 -22.84
N SER A 805 1.83 -9.86 -23.72
CA SER A 805 3.16 -10.11 -24.28
C SER A 805 4.03 -8.86 -24.32
N TRP A 806 5.35 -9.05 -24.25
CA TRP A 806 6.37 -7.99 -24.17
C TRP A 806 7.63 -8.38 -24.97
N LYS A 807 8.74 -7.63 -24.84
CA LYS A 807 9.94 -7.72 -25.68
C LYS A 807 11.14 -8.40 -25.02
N GLU A 808 11.50 -7.99 -23.81
CA GLU A 808 12.72 -8.41 -23.10
C GLU A 808 12.58 -9.76 -22.41
N ASN A 809 13.58 -10.63 -22.60
CA ASN A 809 13.62 -11.97 -22.02
C ASN A 809 13.85 -11.99 -20.51
N ASN A 810 14.23 -10.86 -19.89
CA ASN A 810 14.40 -10.73 -18.43
C ASN A 810 13.28 -9.90 -17.77
N THR A 811 12.39 -9.27 -18.54
CA THR A 811 11.20 -8.58 -18.02
C THR A 811 10.07 -9.54 -17.64
N ASN A 812 9.58 -9.55 -16.40
CA ASN A 812 8.45 -10.41 -16.02
C ASN A 812 7.19 -9.59 -15.71
N ILE A 813 6.05 -10.03 -16.26
CA ILE A 813 4.76 -9.36 -16.11
C ILE A 813 3.69 -10.39 -15.70
N ASP A 814 3.09 -10.15 -14.54
CA ASP A 814 1.94 -10.86 -13.99
C ASP A 814 0.64 -10.34 -14.62
N VAL A 815 -0.37 -11.21 -14.64
CA VAL A 815 -1.72 -10.84 -15.09
C VAL A 815 -2.79 -11.43 -14.17
N ALA A 816 -3.78 -10.63 -13.82
CA ALA A 816 -4.99 -11.04 -13.11
C ALA A 816 -6.22 -10.40 -13.72
N VAL A 817 -7.39 -11.01 -13.50
CA VAL A 817 -8.67 -10.40 -13.85
C VAL A 817 -9.61 -10.41 -12.65
N ALA A 818 -10.08 -9.23 -12.27
CA ALA A 818 -11.13 -9.06 -11.27
C ALA A 818 -12.50 -8.90 -11.94
N GLY A 819 -13.56 -9.35 -11.29
CA GLY A 819 -14.93 -9.22 -11.77
C GLY A 819 -15.94 -9.61 -10.68
N LYS A 820 -17.19 -9.84 -11.09
CA LYS A 820 -18.17 -10.50 -10.21
C LYS A 820 -17.92 -12.01 -10.21
N GLY A 821 -17.63 -12.59 -9.05
CA GLY A 821 -17.39 -14.02 -8.90
C GLY A 821 -17.11 -14.42 -7.45
N SER A 822 -16.78 -15.68 -7.20
CA SER A 822 -16.40 -16.14 -5.86
C SER A 822 -14.88 -15.98 -5.65
N PRO A 823 -14.42 -15.22 -4.64
CA PRO A 823 -13.01 -14.98 -4.35
C PRO A 823 -12.40 -16.21 -3.66
N TYR A 824 -11.50 -16.88 -4.35
CA TYR A 824 -11.11 -18.25 -3.98
C TYR A 824 -10.03 -18.37 -2.88
N PHE A 825 -9.43 -17.28 -2.38
CA PHE A 825 -8.30 -17.34 -1.43
C PHE A 825 -8.63 -16.98 0.02
N LEU A 826 -9.63 -16.14 0.29
CA LEU A 826 -10.07 -15.73 1.62
C LEU A 826 -11.57 -15.39 1.61
N ALA A 827 -12.35 -16.12 2.42
CA ALA A 827 -13.72 -15.79 2.90
C ALA A 827 -14.93 -15.98 1.96
N GLY A 828 -15.72 -17.03 2.22
CA GLY A 828 -17.12 -17.14 1.81
C GLY A 828 -17.64 -18.58 1.70
N GLU A 829 -18.94 -18.78 1.86
CA GLU A 829 -19.61 -19.97 1.33
C GLU A 829 -19.31 -20.05 -0.18
N PRO A 830 -18.95 -21.22 -0.73
CA PRO A 830 -18.53 -21.37 -2.14
C PRO A 830 -19.58 -20.90 -3.16
N ASP A 831 -20.81 -20.67 -2.72
CA ASP A 831 -21.93 -20.20 -3.53
C ASP A 831 -22.14 -18.67 -3.48
N LYS A 832 -21.33 -17.92 -2.69
CA LYS A 832 -21.45 -16.46 -2.56
C LYS A 832 -20.49 -15.73 -3.50
N GLU A 833 -21.03 -14.74 -4.20
CA GLU A 833 -20.34 -13.93 -5.20
C GLU A 833 -20.07 -12.52 -4.69
N TYR A 834 -18.92 -11.98 -5.06
CA TYR A 834 -18.46 -10.67 -4.69
C TYR A 834 -17.97 -9.92 -5.93
N TYR A 835 -18.27 -8.64 -6.01
CA TYR A 835 -17.65 -7.76 -6.99
C TYR A 835 -16.19 -7.52 -6.63
N GLY A 836 -15.31 -7.43 -7.63
CA GLY A 836 -13.86 -7.25 -7.43
C GLY A 836 -13.12 -8.54 -7.07
N ALA A 837 -13.78 -9.70 -7.09
CA ALA A 837 -13.14 -11.00 -6.91
C ALA A 837 -12.19 -11.31 -8.08
N ILE A 838 -11.00 -11.82 -7.79
CA ILE A 838 -10.06 -12.32 -8.80
C ILE A 838 -10.55 -13.67 -9.30
N VAL A 839 -11.03 -13.69 -10.54
CA VAL A 839 -11.62 -14.88 -11.19
C VAL A 839 -10.62 -15.70 -11.99
N ALA A 840 -9.49 -15.10 -12.38
CA ALA A 840 -8.38 -15.79 -13.02
C ALA A 840 -7.08 -15.00 -12.85
N ALA A 841 -5.96 -15.69 -12.65
CA ALA A 841 -4.66 -15.04 -12.57
C ALA A 841 -3.50 -15.95 -12.96
N LYS A 842 -2.39 -15.32 -13.33
CA LYS A 842 -1.07 -15.90 -13.45
C LYS A 842 -0.08 -14.94 -12.80
N LEU A 843 0.37 -15.30 -11.61
CA LEU A 843 1.11 -14.43 -10.70
C LEU A 843 2.48 -15.04 -10.37
N THR A 844 3.46 -14.19 -10.12
CA THR A 844 4.78 -14.56 -9.62
C THR A 844 4.71 -14.81 -8.12
N GLU A 845 5.24 -15.95 -7.64
CA GLU A 845 5.19 -16.30 -6.21
C GLU A 845 6.29 -15.56 -5.43
N TYR A 846 5.95 -15.05 -4.24
CA TYR A 846 6.90 -14.35 -3.37
C TYR A 846 7.66 -15.35 -2.49
N LEU A 847 9.00 -15.35 -2.56
CA LEU A 847 9.86 -16.10 -1.64
C LEU A 847 10.24 -15.19 -0.46
N TYR A 848 9.61 -15.43 0.69
CA TYR A 848 9.90 -14.73 1.94
C TYR A 848 11.42 -14.62 2.22
N GLY A 849 11.95 -13.40 2.21
CA GLY A 849 13.34 -13.10 2.55
C GLY A 849 14.40 -13.53 1.53
N SER A 850 14.00 -13.98 0.33
CA SER A 850 14.95 -14.28 -0.75
C SER A 850 14.36 -14.22 -2.16
N GLY A 851 13.48 -13.24 -2.40
CA GLY A 851 13.14 -12.80 -3.74
C GLY A 851 11.82 -13.28 -4.34
N TRP A 852 11.71 -13.28 -5.67
CA TRP A 852 10.52 -13.70 -6.41
C TRP A 852 10.74 -15.07 -7.04
N ALA A 853 9.97 -16.09 -6.70
CA ALA A 853 9.92 -17.31 -7.51
C ALA A 853 9.10 -17.05 -8.78
N THR A 854 9.81 -16.81 -9.89
CA THR A 854 9.27 -16.72 -11.24
C THR A 854 8.68 -18.07 -11.67
N HIS A 855 7.38 -18.26 -11.43
CA HIS A 855 6.67 -19.44 -11.90
C HIS A 855 6.16 -19.25 -13.34
N TYR A 856 6.90 -19.90 -14.25
CA TYR A 856 6.53 -20.40 -15.58
C TYR A 856 6.53 -19.42 -16.78
N ASP A 857 7.63 -19.50 -17.52
CA ASP A 857 7.87 -19.10 -18.92
C ASP A 857 7.00 -19.86 -19.95
N ARG A 858 5.74 -20.17 -19.61
CA ARG A 858 4.79 -20.87 -20.47
C ARG A 858 3.64 -19.93 -20.87
N PRO A 859 3.31 -19.79 -22.17
CA PRO A 859 3.90 -20.51 -23.29
C PRO A 859 5.29 -20.01 -23.73
N GLY A 860 5.77 -18.87 -23.23
CA GLY A 860 7.12 -18.36 -23.51
C GLY A 860 7.59 -17.31 -22.50
N LEU A 861 8.89 -16.99 -22.56
CA LEU A 861 9.59 -16.02 -21.68
C LEU A 861 9.02 -14.60 -21.76
N THR A 862 8.33 -14.26 -22.85
CA THR A 862 7.83 -12.91 -23.13
C THR A 862 6.31 -12.84 -23.22
N SER A 863 5.61 -13.77 -22.54
CA SER A 863 4.15 -13.82 -22.54
C SER A 863 3.55 -14.50 -21.32
N ALA A 864 2.42 -13.96 -20.84
CA ALA A 864 1.54 -14.59 -19.88
C ALA A 864 0.15 -14.81 -20.51
N THR A 865 -0.38 -16.02 -20.44
CA THR A 865 -1.70 -16.37 -21.02
C THR A 865 -2.56 -17.07 -19.97
N ILE A 866 -3.82 -16.63 -19.83
CA ILE A 866 -4.85 -17.24 -18.96
C ILE A 866 -6.18 -17.36 -19.69
N TYR A 867 -7.00 -18.32 -19.28
CA TYR A 867 -8.44 -18.38 -19.54
C TYR A 867 -9.20 -17.74 -18.39
N VAL A 868 -10.12 -16.83 -18.71
CA VAL A 868 -10.93 -16.12 -17.74
C VAL A 868 -12.38 -16.58 -17.88
N PRO A 869 -12.98 -17.20 -16.86
CA PRO A 869 -14.40 -17.56 -16.90
C PRO A 869 -15.28 -16.31 -16.84
N VAL A 870 -16.41 -16.35 -17.56
CA VAL A 870 -17.41 -15.28 -17.57
C VAL A 870 -18.76 -15.86 -17.15
N ASP A 871 -18.97 -15.91 -15.84
CA ASP A 871 -20.24 -16.35 -15.26
C ASP A 871 -21.35 -15.31 -15.49
N TYR A 872 -20.98 -14.02 -15.51
CA TYR A 872 -21.91 -12.90 -15.70
C TYR A 872 -21.41 -11.93 -16.76
N THR A 873 -22.31 -11.42 -17.59
CA THR A 873 -22.03 -10.21 -18.38
C THR A 873 -21.84 -9.02 -17.44
N GLY A 874 -21.03 -8.06 -17.86
CA GLY A 874 -20.71 -6.87 -17.05
C GLY A 874 -19.23 -6.52 -17.07
N LEU A 875 -18.81 -5.82 -16.03
CA LEU A 875 -17.50 -5.20 -15.94
C LEU A 875 -16.47 -6.15 -15.31
N TYR A 876 -15.34 -6.28 -15.98
CA TYR A 876 -14.13 -6.97 -15.54
C TYR A 876 -12.96 -5.99 -15.56
N TRP A 877 -11.96 -6.21 -14.70
CA TRP A 877 -10.74 -5.42 -14.60
C TRP A 877 -9.54 -6.29 -14.89
N ILE A 878 -8.90 -6.07 -16.03
CA ILE A 878 -7.62 -6.71 -16.35
C ILE A 878 -6.52 -5.93 -15.61
N ILE A 879 -5.78 -6.63 -14.77
CA ILE A 879 -4.71 -6.09 -13.95
C ILE A 879 -3.40 -6.67 -14.48
N VAL A 880 -2.45 -5.80 -14.80
CA VAL A 880 -1.11 -6.13 -15.28
C VAL A 880 -0.11 -5.60 -14.27
N ARG A 881 0.90 -6.40 -13.91
CA ARG A 881 1.92 -5.98 -12.95
C ARG A 881 3.30 -6.40 -13.41
N ASN A 882 4.22 -5.45 -13.53
CA ASN A 882 5.61 -5.75 -13.80
C ASN A 882 6.39 -6.01 -12.50
N THR A 883 7.03 -7.19 -12.42
CA THR A 883 7.78 -7.63 -11.22
C THR A 883 9.29 -7.63 -11.40
N LEU A 884 9.79 -7.71 -12.64
CA LEU A 884 11.20 -7.63 -13.01
C LEU A 884 11.35 -6.90 -14.36
N ILE A 885 12.42 -6.14 -14.58
CA ILE A 885 12.66 -5.42 -15.84
C ILE A 885 14.02 -5.81 -16.44
N GLY A 886 14.06 -6.12 -17.73
CA GLY A 886 15.30 -6.47 -18.43
C GLY A 886 16.23 -5.26 -18.64
N ALA A 887 15.68 -4.15 -19.13
CA ALA A 887 16.35 -2.86 -19.35
C ALA A 887 17.68 -2.93 -20.13
N LYS A 888 17.77 -3.80 -21.14
CA LYS A 888 19.01 -4.02 -21.91
C LYS A 888 18.96 -3.39 -23.30
N GLU A 889 17.91 -3.70 -24.05
CA GLU A 889 17.62 -3.20 -25.40
C GLU A 889 16.32 -2.39 -25.42
N HIS A 890 15.33 -2.76 -24.61
CA HIS A 890 14.04 -2.08 -24.52
C HIS A 890 13.83 -1.50 -23.11
N TYR A 891 13.70 -0.18 -23.05
CA TYR A 891 13.32 0.55 -21.84
C TYR A 891 12.77 1.95 -22.22
N PRO A 892 11.60 2.35 -21.70
CA PRO A 892 10.60 1.54 -20.98
C PRO A 892 10.13 0.31 -21.76
N GLU A 893 9.63 -0.72 -21.08
CA GLU A 893 9.19 -1.97 -21.72
C GLU A 893 7.76 -1.82 -22.24
N PRO A 894 7.50 -1.92 -23.56
CA PRO A 894 6.16 -1.97 -24.09
C PRO A 894 5.54 -3.36 -23.90
N PHE A 895 4.23 -3.40 -23.64
CA PHE A 895 3.47 -4.64 -23.65
C PHE A 895 2.17 -4.53 -24.47
N LYS A 896 1.60 -5.69 -24.78
CA LYS A 896 0.38 -5.84 -25.58
C LYS A 896 -0.58 -6.80 -24.89
N ILE A 897 -1.87 -6.48 -24.88
CA ILE A 897 -2.94 -7.35 -24.39
C ILE A 897 -3.80 -7.81 -25.56
N VAL A 898 -4.09 -9.11 -25.62
CA VAL A 898 -5.03 -9.70 -26.58
C VAL A 898 -6.09 -10.50 -25.83
N VAL A 899 -7.36 -10.15 -26.05
CA VAL A 899 -8.54 -10.83 -25.49
C VAL A 899 -9.26 -11.57 -26.62
N VAL A 900 -9.46 -12.87 -26.51
CA VAL A 900 -10.18 -13.69 -27.49
C VAL A 900 -11.37 -14.39 -26.82
N PRO A 901 -12.62 -14.04 -27.12
CA PRO A 901 -13.80 -14.65 -26.52
C PRO A 901 -13.98 -16.13 -26.87
N VAL A 902 -14.54 -16.87 -25.91
CA VAL A 902 -15.07 -18.22 -26.06
C VAL A 902 -16.58 -18.16 -25.94
N ARG A 903 -17.28 -18.59 -26.98
CA ARG A 903 -18.73 -18.44 -27.12
C ARG A 903 -19.44 -19.78 -27.19
N VAL A 904 -20.67 -19.83 -26.72
CA VAL A 904 -21.56 -21.00 -26.81
C VAL A 904 -22.86 -20.64 -27.51
N SER A 905 -23.53 -21.63 -28.11
CA SER A 905 -24.89 -21.44 -28.65
C SER A 905 -25.91 -21.20 -27.53
N GLU A 906 -25.72 -21.86 -26.39
CA GLU A 906 -26.61 -21.81 -25.22
C GLU A 906 -25.75 -21.93 -23.96
N ARG A 907 -25.97 -21.06 -22.96
CA ARG A 907 -25.27 -21.12 -21.66
C ARG A 907 -25.73 -22.28 -20.79
N GLU A 908 -26.98 -22.70 -20.96
CA GLU A 908 -27.55 -23.89 -20.34
C GLU A 908 -28.29 -24.68 -21.42
N LEU A 909 -28.00 -25.97 -21.52
CA LEU A 909 -28.63 -26.85 -22.50
C LEU A 909 -29.73 -27.67 -21.84
N THR A 910 -30.98 -27.54 -22.29
CA THR A 910 -32.07 -28.42 -21.81
C THR A 910 -32.27 -29.59 -22.77
N ILE A 911 -32.20 -30.82 -22.26
CA ILE A 911 -32.41 -32.06 -23.02
C ILE A 911 -33.63 -32.80 -22.48
N SER A 912 -34.72 -32.82 -23.26
CA SER A 912 -35.89 -33.63 -22.92
C SER A 912 -35.66 -35.10 -23.26
N VAL A 913 -35.92 -35.98 -22.30
CA VAL A 913 -35.78 -37.44 -22.40
C VAL A 913 -37.16 -38.08 -22.48
N ASN A 914 -37.45 -38.79 -23.58
CA ASN A 914 -38.72 -39.47 -23.81
C ASN A 914 -38.47 -40.96 -24.06
N GLY A 915 -38.97 -41.83 -23.17
CA GLY A 915 -38.73 -43.28 -23.26
C GLY A 915 -37.31 -43.71 -22.85
N GLY A 916 -36.65 -42.91 -22.02
CA GLY A 916 -35.35 -43.21 -21.38
C GLY A 916 -34.13 -42.61 -22.06
N SER A 917 -34.23 -42.08 -23.29
CA SER A 917 -33.13 -41.33 -23.93
C SER A 917 -33.55 -39.99 -24.54
N GLY A 918 -32.59 -39.07 -24.66
CA GLY A 918 -32.72 -37.74 -25.25
C GLY A 918 -31.42 -37.33 -25.94
N ARG A 919 -31.47 -36.30 -26.79
CA ARG A 919 -30.30 -35.77 -27.50
C ARG A 919 -30.35 -34.24 -27.54
N GLY A 920 -29.23 -33.61 -27.22
CA GLY A 920 -28.98 -32.19 -27.41
C GLY A 920 -27.75 -31.94 -28.26
N GLU A 921 -27.62 -30.72 -28.79
CA GLU A 921 -26.41 -30.26 -29.47
C GLU A 921 -26.00 -28.92 -28.91
N LEU A 922 -24.71 -28.77 -28.61
CA LEU A 922 -24.12 -27.54 -28.13
C LEU A 922 -23.04 -27.11 -29.12
N THR A 923 -23.06 -25.85 -29.55
CA THR A 923 -21.96 -25.27 -30.31
C THR A 923 -21.08 -24.44 -29.42
N ILE A 924 -19.77 -24.66 -29.47
CA ILE A 924 -18.74 -23.82 -28.83
C ILE A 924 -17.76 -23.30 -29.87
N TYR A 925 -17.49 -22.00 -29.86
CA TYR A 925 -16.76 -21.32 -30.94
C TYR A 925 -16.04 -20.06 -30.47
N GLY A 926 -15.26 -19.44 -31.36
CA GLY A 926 -14.63 -18.13 -31.16
C GLY A 926 -13.10 -18.17 -31.06
N THR A 927 -12.52 -19.30 -30.66
CA THR A 927 -11.08 -19.44 -30.47
C THR A 927 -10.55 -20.81 -30.91
N TYR A 928 -9.31 -20.84 -31.41
CA TYR A 928 -8.58 -22.10 -31.66
C TYR A 928 -8.06 -22.75 -30.38
N ALA A 929 -8.16 -22.08 -29.23
CA ALA A 929 -7.83 -22.65 -27.92
C ALA A 929 -8.63 -23.93 -27.60
N LEU A 930 -9.78 -24.11 -28.23
CA LEU A 930 -10.68 -25.26 -28.07
C LEU A 930 -10.23 -26.49 -28.86
N SER A 931 -9.30 -26.34 -29.81
CA SER A 931 -8.84 -27.47 -30.61
C SER A 931 -8.18 -28.52 -29.72
N TYR A 932 -8.61 -29.78 -29.85
CA TYR A 932 -8.12 -30.89 -29.03
C TYR A 932 -8.40 -30.77 -27.52
N ALA A 933 -9.40 -29.97 -27.13
CA ALA A 933 -9.85 -29.94 -25.74
C ALA A 933 -10.55 -31.26 -25.37
N ASP A 934 -10.24 -31.79 -24.19
CA ASP A 934 -10.88 -32.97 -23.64
C ASP A 934 -12.28 -32.64 -23.12
N LEU A 935 -13.21 -33.58 -23.31
CA LEU A 935 -14.59 -33.44 -22.85
C LEU A 935 -14.89 -34.44 -21.73
N THR A 936 -15.61 -33.97 -20.71
CA THR A 936 -16.08 -34.80 -19.60
C THR A 936 -17.48 -34.41 -19.16
N THR A 937 -18.18 -35.29 -18.48
CA THR A 937 -19.48 -34.97 -17.86
C THR A 937 -19.50 -35.30 -16.38
N VAL A 938 -20.06 -34.40 -15.57
CA VAL A 938 -20.22 -34.59 -14.12
C VAL A 938 -21.70 -34.48 -13.77
N VAL A 939 -22.29 -35.55 -13.24
CA VAL A 939 -23.68 -35.55 -12.78
C VAL A 939 -23.73 -35.01 -11.35
N VAL A 940 -24.50 -33.94 -11.14
CA VAL A 940 -24.66 -33.32 -9.81
C VAL A 940 -25.97 -33.74 -9.14
N LYS A 941 -26.98 -34.14 -9.92
CA LYS A 941 -28.29 -34.58 -9.40
C LYS A 941 -28.98 -35.52 -10.39
N GLY A 942 -29.73 -36.48 -9.87
CA GLY A 942 -30.50 -37.44 -10.66
C GLY A 942 -29.67 -38.66 -11.11
N ASP A 943 -30.13 -39.33 -12.17
CA ASP A 943 -29.57 -40.60 -12.66
C ASP A 943 -29.15 -40.56 -14.13
N ALA A 944 -29.01 -39.36 -14.70
CA ALA A 944 -28.56 -39.19 -16.08
C ALA A 944 -27.18 -39.79 -16.35
N VAL A 945 -27.03 -40.41 -17.53
CA VAL A 945 -25.76 -40.86 -18.11
C VAL A 945 -25.63 -40.23 -19.49
N ALA A 946 -24.61 -39.40 -19.68
CA ALA A 946 -24.33 -38.76 -20.95
C ALA A 946 -23.26 -39.52 -21.75
N THR A 947 -23.46 -39.60 -23.07
CA THR A 947 -22.47 -40.06 -24.04
C THR A 947 -22.05 -38.85 -24.88
N ILE A 948 -20.76 -38.56 -24.85
CA ILE A 948 -20.11 -37.42 -25.52
C ILE A 948 -18.84 -37.92 -26.25
N PRO A 949 -18.31 -37.16 -27.22
CA PRO A 949 -16.96 -37.41 -27.74
C PRO A 949 -15.91 -37.29 -26.63
N GLU A 950 -14.76 -37.96 -26.78
CA GLU A 950 -13.64 -37.85 -25.82
C GLU A 950 -12.89 -36.51 -25.96
N GLU A 951 -12.66 -36.05 -27.20
CA GLU A 951 -11.92 -34.81 -27.50
C GLU A 951 -12.58 -34.02 -28.65
N LEU A 952 -12.28 -32.72 -28.71
CA LEU A 952 -12.62 -31.87 -29.86
C LEU A 952 -11.61 -32.01 -31.00
N GLY A 953 -12.07 -31.88 -32.26
CA GLY A 953 -11.18 -31.83 -33.43
C GLY A 953 -10.41 -30.49 -33.55
N PHE A 954 -9.66 -30.28 -34.64
CA PHE A 954 -9.04 -28.98 -34.94
C PHE A 954 -10.03 -28.01 -35.60
N SER A 955 -10.44 -26.97 -34.88
CA SER A 955 -11.32 -25.90 -35.36
C SER A 955 -11.31 -24.74 -34.37
N ASN A 956 -11.94 -23.62 -34.72
CA ASN A 956 -12.36 -22.58 -33.78
C ASN A 956 -13.88 -22.56 -33.58
N HIS A 957 -14.55 -23.62 -34.03
CA HIS A 957 -15.99 -23.83 -34.02
C HIS A 957 -16.26 -25.33 -33.96
N HIS A 958 -16.95 -25.77 -32.91
CA HIS A 958 -17.20 -27.17 -32.61
C HIS A 958 -18.67 -27.36 -32.26
N THR A 959 -19.26 -28.44 -32.74
CA THR A 959 -20.62 -28.87 -32.36
C THR A 959 -20.49 -30.19 -31.63
N VAL A 960 -20.87 -30.21 -30.36
CA VAL A 960 -20.84 -31.39 -29.50
C VAL A 960 -22.25 -31.97 -29.45
N SER A 961 -22.41 -33.18 -29.99
CA SER A 961 -23.65 -33.94 -29.81
C SER A 961 -23.61 -34.68 -28.47
N ILE A 962 -24.64 -34.49 -27.66
CA ILE A 962 -24.75 -35.05 -26.31
C ILE A 962 -25.97 -35.96 -26.29
N GLU A 963 -25.76 -37.26 -26.11
CA GLU A 963 -26.83 -38.23 -25.94
C GLU A 963 -26.98 -38.56 -24.46
N VAL A 964 -28.18 -38.39 -23.89
CA VAL A 964 -28.44 -38.60 -22.47
C VAL A 964 -29.43 -39.73 -22.26
N TYR A 965 -29.15 -40.62 -21.31
CA TYR A 965 -30.08 -41.60 -20.78
C TYR A 965 -30.41 -41.26 -19.33
N ALA A 966 -31.69 -41.09 -18.98
CA ALA A 966 -32.12 -40.76 -17.62
C ALA A 966 -33.51 -41.34 -17.33
N THR A 967 -33.80 -41.65 -16.06
CA THR A 967 -35.16 -42.05 -15.63
C THR A 967 -35.80 -41.07 -14.65
N THR A 968 -35.03 -40.11 -14.15
CA THR A 968 -35.46 -38.99 -13.32
C THR A 968 -34.91 -37.68 -13.86
N ASP A 969 -35.59 -36.56 -13.55
CA ASP A 969 -35.04 -35.24 -13.82
C ASP A 969 -33.64 -35.14 -13.20
N SER A 970 -32.68 -34.69 -14.00
CA SER A 970 -31.27 -34.73 -13.66
C SER A 970 -30.59 -33.42 -14.05
N GLU A 971 -29.54 -33.08 -13.32
CA GLU A 971 -28.65 -31.95 -13.62
C GLU A 971 -27.23 -32.51 -13.75
N LEU A 972 -26.57 -32.17 -14.85
CA LEU A 972 -25.16 -32.51 -15.09
C LEU A 972 -24.44 -31.33 -15.75
N TYR A 973 -23.11 -31.36 -15.72
CA TYR A 973 -22.26 -30.37 -16.38
C TYR A 973 -21.41 -31.04 -17.45
N LEU A 974 -21.30 -30.39 -18.62
CA LEU A 974 -20.26 -30.67 -19.59
C LEU A 974 -19.02 -29.85 -19.25
N GLY A 975 -17.90 -30.53 -18.99
CA GLY A 975 -16.58 -29.92 -18.82
C GLY A 975 -15.79 -29.99 -20.13
N ILE A 976 -15.19 -28.86 -20.53
CA ILE A 976 -14.31 -28.75 -21.70
C ILE A 976 -12.94 -28.29 -21.20
N ALA A 977 -11.97 -29.20 -21.14
CA ALA A 977 -10.65 -28.94 -20.56
C ALA A 977 -9.64 -28.46 -21.62
N LEU A 978 -9.04 -27.30 -21.38
CA LEU A 978 -8.08 -26.64 -22.26
C LEU A 978 -6.64 -27.03 -21.87
N GLU A 979 -6.14 -28.16 -22.37
CA GLU A 979 -4.85 -28.76 -21.96
C GLU A 979 -3.61 -27.85 -22.12
N GLY A 980 -3.67 -26.81 -22.96
CA GLY A 980 -2.57 -25.85 -23.20
C GLY A 980 -2.57 -24.60 -22.31
N TYR A 981 -3.60 -24.39 -21.51
CA TYR A 981 -3.83 -23.17 -20.73
C TYR A 981 -3.71 -23.48 -19.25
N VAL A 982 -2.46 -23.56 -18.81
CA VAL A 982 -2.12 -23.72 -17.39
C VAL A 982 -2.11 -22.34 -16.75
N GLN A 983 -3.01 -22.15 -15.80
CA GLN A 983 -3.12 -20.94 -14.98
C GLN A 983 -3.23 -21.35 -13.52
N TYR A 984 -3.07 -20.38 -12.61
CA TYR A 984 -3.54 -20.58 -11.26
C TYR A 984 -5.07 -20.63 -11.32
N THR A 985 -5.61 -21.85 -11.39
CA THR A 985 -7.03 -22.10 -11.12
C THR A 985 -7.15 -22.17 -9.61
N ILE A 986 -7.38 -21.03 -8.99
CA ILE A 986 -7.56 -20.95 -7.57
C ILE A 986 -8.95 -21.55 -7.27
N GLY A 987 -9.01 -22.57 -6.41
CA GLY A 987 -10.28 -22.94 -5.77
C GLY A 987 -11.08 -24.13 -6.32
N LEU A 988 -10.48 -25.10 -7.03
CA LEU A 988 -11.19 -26.36 -7.28
C LEU A 988 -11.36 -27.14 -5.94
N THR A 989 -12.52 -27.02 -5.33
CA THR A 989 -12.91 -27.82 -4.16
C THR A 989 -13.65 -29.06 -4.64
N ILE A 990 -12.94 -30.19 -4.72
CA ILE A 990 -13.59 -31.49 -4.94
C ILE A 990 -13.87 -32.10 -3.58
N ALA A 991 -15.15 -32.28 -3.24
CA ALA A 991 -15.59 -32.95 -2.00
C ALA A 991 -14.95 -32.38 -0.71
N GLY A 992 -14.84 -31.06 -0.62
CA GLY A 992 -14.31 -30.37 0.58
C GLY A 992 -12.78 -30.39 0.73
N THR A 993 -12.03 -30.87 -0.27
CA THR A 993 -10.56 -30.84 -0.25
C THR A 993 -10.04 -29.75 -1.18
N ARG A 994 -9.24 -28.82 -0.61
CA ARG A 994 -8.58 -27.71 -1.33
C ARG A 994 -7.35 -28.24 -2.07
N ILE A 995 -7.26 -27.95 -3.36
CA ILE A 995 -6.25 -28.48 -4.26
C ILE A 995 -5.45 -27.30 -4.84
N HIS A 996 -4.14 -27.24 -4.59
CA HIS A 996 -3.21 -26.25 -5.13
C HIS A 996 -2.39 -26.88 -6.27
N PHE A 997 -2.87 -26.80 -7.52
CA PHE A 997 -2.09 -27.30 -8.65
C PHE A 997 -2.38 -26.53 -9.95
N ASP A 998 -1.42 -26.61 -10.86
CA ASP A 998 -1.56 -26.38 -12.31
C ASP A 998 -2.61 -27.34 -12.90
N TYR A 999 -3.87 -26.92 -12.98
CA TYR A 999 -4.90 -27.63 -13.74
C TYR A 999 -5.11 -26.96 -15.10
N PRO A 1000 -5.45 -27.73 -16.15
CA PRO A 1000 -5.98 -27.16 -17.37
C PRO A 1000 -7.26 -26.38 -17.05
N ALA A 1001 -7.40 -25.19 -17.64
CA ALA A 1001 -8.64 -24.42 -17.51
C ALA A 1001 -9.82 -25.24 -18.05
N VAL A 1002 -10.95 -25.26 -17.31
CA VAL A 1002 -12.14 -26.02 -17.70
C VAL A 1002 -13.32 -25.07 -17.89
N ILE A 1003 -14.00 -25.19 -19.02
CA ILE A 1003 -15.28 -24.53 -19.29
C ILE A 1003 -16.39 -25.47 -18.82
N TRP A 1004 -17.23 -25.00 -17.90
CA TRP A 1004 -18.37 -25.74 -17.39
C TRP A 1004 -19.66 -25.22 -18.01
N ILE A 1005 -20.44 -26.12 -18.60
CA ILE A 1005 -21.73 -25.78 -19.23
C ILE A 1005 -22.82 -26.65 -18.59
N PRO A 1006 -23.80 -26.06 -17.88
CA PRO A 1006 -24.89 -26.80 -17.27
C PRO A 1006 -25.81 -27.43 -18.33
N ILE A 1007 -26.25 -28.64 -18.02
CA ILE A 1007 -27.22 -29.41 -18.81
C ILE A 1007 -28.35 -29.85 -17.88
N THR A 1008 -29.55 -29.38 -18.18
CA THR A 1008 -30.78 -29.77 -17.49
C THR A 1008 -31.48 -30.87 -18.28
N VAL A 1009 -31.79 -31.99 -17.63
CA VAL A 1009 -32.42 -33.15 -18.24
C VAL A 1009 -33.82 -33.30 -17.68
N GLU A 1010 -34.83 -33.14 -18.54
CA GLU A 1010 -36.24 -33.26 -18.16
C GLU A 1010 -36.81 -34.59 -18.66
N VAL A 1011 -37.34 -35.40 -17.76
CA VAL A 1011 -37.92 -36.71 -18.11
C VAL A 1011 -39.44 -36.58 -18.23
N GLY A 1012 -39.94 -36.79 -19.46
CA GLY A 1012 -41.36 -36.65 -19.83
C GLY A 1012 -42.23 -37.89 -19.66
#